data_AF-A0A7D8AGD3-F1
#
_entry.id   AF-A0A7D8AGD3-F1
#
_cell.length_a   1.000
_cell.length_b   1.000
_cell.length_c   1.000
_cell.angle_alpha   90.00
_cell.angle_beta   90.00
_cell.angle_gamma   90.00
#
_symmetry.space_group_name_H-M   'P 1'
#
loop_
_entity.id
_entity.type
_entity.pdbx_description
1 polymer ?
#
loop_
_entity_poly.entity_id
_entity_poly.type
_entity_poly.pdbx_seq_one_letter_code
_entity_poly.pdbx_strand_id
1 'polypeptide(L)'
;MTKSRWRSSLSAILALTLAAAALPAVAASSAAAADGTLRDGFDELGAHWTQSAGVWEATDGAARVVTAGSPRGSILALTDHRLASVSTATATFSTEGGGATAWAGFTVDRNLVSDDYTQSGYTVLVRNNGEVAVIAAAGASAVRYLGTAQTAAAPGTAPVTLTVALDGDDLDVSLGGEHVLSVSDAAFTGGGFSLAAHRDLKMIADEVSLTGVVERDEPTVTYPDCKAWSGAAEPGAERGVVLNSDERIAAVTRRIQTDVEPQASAFDRLLDETADDLARTPNAPETFFVPFFYNNPDAHRAARDGLQNDANAAYRLALAYRITGDAAYGSHAASFIDAWTSTLECVRTSEDSALAFSYHFPAFVYAAELLRGTSAWTTEAEARFAGFVRETAIPVAESIMHRENNWGSWALETKTAGAAYLADESLIQAAGERAFQLLEHQIDANGHLPEEVGRNNGVGDYGIWYTHFSLLPLMLVAETLEPHGYDLHSYVNANGAGLADAVAEVSGWVADPSTFEYYSGDVAGLANVRTIDYLRAAGIRAHSMSYFELGANHYPSAQLDALLAEEGPMTTIHSAPFLSLTHGSMATPDLEPLVRTAVDVQCVGPRVKVRVDATSIADEPIDVTFDADSAIRSEEGVLPGERARKVFVMTPEQADGTIEVTARTADGHAVTATVEYDVVCR
;
A
#
# COMPACT_ATOMS: atom_id res chain seq x y z
N MET A 1 40.21 34.61 42.73
CA MET A 1 40.17 36.06 43.02
C MET A 1 39.06 36.65 42.17
N THR A 2 37.88 36.84 42.78
CA THR A 2 37.28 38.15 43.11
C THR A 2 36.61 38.82 41.91
N LYS A 3 35.35 39.29 41.93
CA LYS A 3 34.41 39.59 43.03
C LYS A 3 33.10 40.05 42.34
N SER A 4 31.91 39.63 42.82
CA SER A 4 30.99 40.48 43.64
C SER A 4 29.96 41.25 42.80
N ARG A 5 28.68 41.45 43.14
CA ARG A 5 27.74 41.10 44.23
C ARG A 5 26.36 41.53 43.66
N TRP A 6 25.22 41.02 44.09
CA TRP A 6 24.43 41.55 45.22
C TRP A 6 23.47 40.46 45.73
N ARG A 7 23.60 40.15 47.04
CA ARG A 7 22.56 39.60 47.94
C ARG A 7 21.89 40.83 48.61
N SER A 8 20.67 40.87 49.15
CA SER A 8 19.96 40.04 50.15
C SER A 8 18.54 40.69 50.26
N SER A 9 17.41 40.10 50.65
CA SER A 9 17.05 39.35 51.88
C SER A 9 15.57 38.89 51.69
N LEU A 10 15.20 37.62 51.90
CA LEU A 10 14.76 36.99 53.17
C LEU A 10 13.57 37.68 53.87
N SER A 11 12.40 37.03 53.87
CA SER A 11 11.77 36.43 55.07
C SER A 11 10.33 35.96 54.81
N ALA A 12 10.08 34.66 54.95
CA ALA A 12 9.00 34.10 55.78
C ALA A 12 9.00 32.56 55.67
N ILE A 13 9.36 31.92 56.78
CA ILE A 13 9.21 30.50 57.05
C ILE A 13 7.80 30.30 57.63
N LEU A 14 7.01 29.33 57.18
CA LEU A 14 6.05 28.66 58.04
C LEU A 14 5.75 27.21 57.60
N ALA A 15 5.96 26.32 58.56
CA ALA A 15 5.61 24.91 58.71
C ALA A 15 4.64 24.28 57.68
N LEU A 16 5.08 23.20 57.02
CA LEU A 16 4.19 22.16 56.51
C LEU A 16 3.78 21.23 57.66
N THR A 17 2.56 21.42 58.15
CA THR A 17 1.81 20.41 58.88
C THR A 17 1.26 19.38 57.90
N LEU A 18 1.58 18.09 58.07
CA LEU A 18 0.83 17.00 57.45
C LEU A 18 -0.60 17.03 58.01
N ALA A 19 -1.51 17.63 57.25
CA ALA A 19 -2.94 17.39 57.38
C ALA A 19 -3.32 16.36 56.31
N ALA A 20 -3.72 15.16 56.73
CA ALA A 20 -4.45 14.26 55.88
C ALA A 20 -5.78 14.94 55.52
N ALA A 21 -5.81 15.60 54.35
CA ALA A 21 -7.05 16.03 53.76
C ALA A 21 -7.81 14.76 53.39
N ALA A 22 -8.99 14.58 53.98
CA ALA A 22 -9.95 13.61 53.50
C ALA A 22 -10.12 13.84 52.00
N LEU A 23 -9.89 12.79 51.22
CA LEU A 23 -10.25 12.76 49.80
C LEU A 23 -11.69 13.28 49.69
N PRO A 24 -11.99 14.23 48.78
CA PRO A 24 -13.37 14.49 48.45
C PRO A 24 -13.96 13.13 48.03
N ALA A 25 -15.12 12.80 48.60
CA ALA A 25 -15.85 11.60 48.20
C ALA A 25 -15.94 11.64 46.66
N VAL A 26 -15.34 10.65 46.02
CA VAL A 26 -15.53 10.38 44.60
C VAL A 26 -17.04 10.29 44.42
N ALA A 27 -17.62 11.32 43.81
CA ALA A 27 -19.00 11.24 43.36
C ALA A 27 -19.02 10.09 42.36
N ALA A 28 -19.83 9.07 42.66
CA ALA A 28 -19.95 7.90 41.83
C ALA A 28 -20.28 8.34 40.40
N SER A 29 -19.44 7.93 39.45
CA SER A 29 -19.81 7.92 38.03
C SER A 29 -21.17 7.22 37.92
N SER A 30 -22.10 7.81 37.18
CA SER A 30 -23.40 7.20 36.90
C SER A 30 -23.20 5.98 36.00
N ALA A 31 -22.75 4.86 36.58
CA ALA A 31 -22.95 3.54 36.01
C ALA A 31 -24.44 3.36 35.72
N ALA A 32 -24.80 2.57 34.70
CA ALA A 32 -26.19 2.17 34.51
C ALA A 32 -26.74 1.72 35.87
N ALA A 33 -27.86 2.32 36.27
CA ALA A 33 -28.46 2.00 37.56
C ALA A 33 -28.75 0.50 37.59
N ALA A 34 -28.68 -0.12 38.77
CA ALA A 34 -28.87 -1.56 38.93
C ALA A 34 -30.23 -2.08 38.43
N ASP A 35 -31.14 -1.18 38.04
CA ASP A 35 -32.43 -1.43 37.41
C ASP A 35 -32.38 -1.49 35.86
N GLY A 36 -31.20 -1.43 35.24
CA GLY A 36 -31.05 -1.49 33.78
C GLY A 36 -31.43 -0.19 33.07
N THR A 37 -31.27 0.95 33.75
CA THR A 37 -31.52 2.28 33.19
C THR A 37 -30.25 3.13 33.13
N LEU A 38 -30.11 3.91 32.07
CA LEU A 38 -29.04 4.90 31.91
C LEU A 38 -29.68 6.25 31.64
N ARG A 39 -29.32 7.27 32.42
CA ARG A 39 -29.76 8.65 32.20
C ARG A 39 -28.55 9.56 32.20
N ASP A 40 -28.48 10.42 31.21
CA ASP A 40 -27.36 11.34 31.05
C ASP A 40 -27.88 12.72 30.60
N GLY A 41 -27.67 13.72 31.45
CA GLY A 41 -27.95 15.13 31.16
C GLY A 41 -26.71 15.89 30.68
N PHE A 42 -25.60 15.20 30.42
CA PHE A 42 -24.37 15.77 29.86
C PHE A 42 -23.79 16.95 30.66
N ASP A 43 -23.73 16.82 31.99
CA ASP A 43 -22.90 17.71 32.82
C ASP A 43 -21.42 17.64 32.41
N GLU A 44 -20.97 16.44 32.01
CA GLU A 44 -19.71 16.16 31.33
C GLU A 44 -19.91 15.05 30.29
N LEU A 45 -19.01 14.92 29.31
CA LEU A 45 -18.97 13.74 28.44
C LEU A 45 -18.23 12.62 29.19
N GLY A 46 -18.99 11.74 29.85
CA GLY A 46 -18.47 10.60 30.60
C GLY A 46 -17.75 9.56 29.74
N ALA A 47 -17.04 8.63 30.39
CA ALA A 47 -16.21 7.61 29.74
C ALA A 47 -17.00 6.64 28.84
N HIS A 48 -18.31 6.49 29.04
CA HIS A 48 -19.18 5.65 28.23
C HIS A 48 -19.58 6.27 26.88
N TRP A 49 -19.16 7.50 26.58
CA TRP A 49 -19.41 8.17 25.29
C TRP A 49 -18.15 8.29 24.46
N THR A 50 -18.21 7.81 23.21
CA THR A 50 -17.16 7.97 22.20
C THR A 50 -17.64 8.89 21.09
N GLN A 51 -16.81 9.88 20.74
CA GLN A 51 -17.06 10.81 19.64
C GLN A 51 -16.68 10.16 18.29
N SER A 52 -17.50 9.24 17.81
CA SER A 52 -17.22 8.47 16.58
C SER A 52 -17.17 9.35 15.32
N ALA A 53 -17.85 10.49 15.32
CA ALA A 53 -17.72 11.50 14.27
C ALA A 53 -18.03 12.91 14.78
N GLY A 54 -17.20 13.88 14.38
CA GLY A 54 -17.33 15.27 14.79
C GLY A 54 -16.82 15.53 16.20
N VAL A 55 -16.71 16.80 16.56
CA VAL A 55 -16.31 17.23 17.90
C VAL A 55 -17.56 17.53 18.70
N TRP A 56 -17.70 16.86 19.83
CA TRP A 56 -18.77 17.05 20.81
C TRP A 56 -18.20 17.62 22.10
N GLU A 57 -18.93 18.57 22.68
CA GLU A 57 -18.62 19.14 23.99
C GLU A 57 -19.85 19.09 24.90
N ALA A 58 -19.66 18.72 26.16
CA ALA A 58 -20.67 18.89 27.20
C ALA A 58 -20.55 20.31 27.75
N THR A 59 -21.60 21.12 27.62
CA THR A 59 -21.62 22.49 28.14
C THR A 59 -23.04 22.91 28.49
N ASP A 60 -23.20 23.47 29.68
CA ASP A 60 -24.48 23.91 30.26
C ASP A 60 -25.53 22.78 30.37
N GLY A 61 -25.08 21.56 30.71
CA GLY A 61 -25.98 20.39 30.85
C GLY A 61 -26.56 19.92 29.52
N ALA A 62 -25.73 19.92 28.47
CA ALA A 62 -26.10 19.42 27.15
C ALA A 62 -24.85 19.00 26.35
N ALA A 63 -24.96 17.93 25.57
CA ALA A 63 -23.94 17.54 24.59
C ALA A 63 -24.19 18.26 23.26
N ARG A 64 -23.16 18.94 22.76
CA ARG A 64 -23.26 19.85 21.61
C ARG A 64 -22.26 19.49 20.53
N VAL A 65 -22.71 19.45 19.28
CA VAL A 65 -21.81 19.39 18.13
C VAL A 65 -21.13 20.75 17.98
N VAL A 66 -19.82 20.79 18.18
CA VAL A 66 -18.99 22.01 17.99
C VAL A 66 -18.50 22.10 16.56
N THR A 67 -17.93 20.99 16.07
CA THR A 67 -17.44 20.83 14.71
C THR A 67 -18.14 19.64 14.08
N ALA A 68 -18.79 19.85 12.94
CA ALA A 68 -19.42 18.76 12.19
C ALA A 68 -18.36 17.72 11.80
N GLY A 69 -18.76 16.45 11.83
CA GLY A 69 -17.87 15.33 11.52
C GLY A 69 -17.66 15.11 10.02
N SER A 70 -17.84 13.86 9.59
CA SER A 70 -17.64 13.42 8.21
C SER A 70 -18.74 13.98 7.28
N PRO A 71 -18.69 13.74 5.95
CA PRO A 71 -19.82 14.03 5.07
C PRO A 71 -21.14 13.36 5.50
N ARG A 72 -21.08 12.36 6.39
CA ARG A 72 -22.23 11.65 6.98
C ARG A 72 -22.76 12.35 8.24
N GLY A 73 -21.98 13.25 8.85
CA GLY A 73 -22.42 14.09 9.95
C GLY A 73 -21.70 13.79 11.26
N SER A 74 -22.40 13.97 12.37
CA SER A 74 -21.81 13.90 13.72
C SER A 74 -22.44 12.77 14.53
N ILE A 75 -21.63 12.02 15.26
CA ILE A 75 -22.02 10.81 15.98
C ILE A 75 -21.38 10.80 17.37
N LEU A 76 -22.21 10.61 18.40
CA LEU A 76 -21.78 10.36 19.78
C LEU A 76 -22.31 8.99 20.21
N ALA A 77 -21.41 8.02 20.34
CA ALA A 77 -21.71 6.61 20.50
C ALA A 77 -21.59 6.15 21.95
N LEU A 78 -22.55 5.35 22.42
CA LEU A 78 -22.44 4.62 23.69
C LEU A 78 -21.51 3.41 23.50
N THR A 79 -20.52 3.22 24.38
CA THR A 79 -19.48 2.19 24.22
C THR A 79 -19.60 0.99 25.15
N ASP A 80 -19.84 1.23 26.43
CA ASP A 80 -19.70 0.17 27.45
C ASP A 80 -21.02 -0.58 27.70
N HIS A 81 -22.08 -0.13 27.04
CA HIS A 81 -23.43 -0.62 27.24
C HIS A 81 -24.13 -0.81 25.90
N ARG A 82 -25.14 -1.67 25.89
CA ARG A 82 -26.04 -1.90 24.76
C ARG A 82 -27.49 -1.99 25.24
N LEU A 83 -28.42 -1.74 24.33
CA LEU A 83 -29.84 -1.98 24.51
C LEU A 83 -30.12 -3.49 24.38
N ALA A 84 -30.95 -4.02 25.27
CA ALA A 84 -31.54 -5.34 25.12
C ALA A 84 -32.63 -5.31 24.03
N SER A 85 -33.04 -6.49 23.55
CA SER A 85 -34.08 -6.64 22.52
C SER A 85 -35.43 -6.05 22.95
N VAL A 86 -35.67 -5.92 24.26
CA VAL A 86 -36.79 -5.14 24.79
C VAL A 86 -36.22 -3.97 25.57
N SER A 87 -36.38 -2.77 25.03
CA SER A 87 -35.74 -1.55 25.57
C SER A 87 -36.49 -0.29 25.17
N THR A 88 -36.13 0.84 25.76
CA THR A 88 -36.64 2.14 25.34
C THR A 88 -35.50 3.15 25.31
N ALA A 89 -35.35 3.84 24.19
CA ALA A 89 -34.40 4.92 24.03
C ALA A 89 -35.15 6.25 23.91
N THR A 90 -34.81 7.23 24.76
CA THR A 90 -35.37 8.58 24.71
C THR A 90 -34.24 9.60 24.64
N ALA A 91 -34.36 10.58 23.75
CA ALA A 91 -33.46 11.71 23.69
C ALA A 91 -34.24 13.02 23.54
N THR A 92 -33.87 14.04 24.32
CA THR A 92 -34.36 15.41 24.17
C THR A 92 -33.28 16.26 23.52
N PHE A 93 -33.60 16.90 22.40
CA PHE A 93 -32.62 17.68 21.65
C PHE A 93 -33.24 18.82 20.84
N SER A 94 -32.40 19.79 20.50
CA SER A 94 -32.67 20.85 19.52
C SER A 94 -31.57 20.90 18.45
N THR A 95 -31.79 21.67 17.39
CA THR A 95 -30.83 21.83 16.30
C THR A 95 -30.55 23.30 16.00
N GLU A 96 -29.31 23.59 15.62
CA GLU A 96 -28.90 24.90 15.11
C GLU A 96 -28.36 24.77 13.68
N GLY A 97 -28.88 25.61 12.77
CA GLY A 97 -28.53 25.57 11.35
C GLY A 97 -29.22 24.45 10.56
N GLY A 98 -28.73 24.21 9.34
CA GLY A 98 -29.29 23.23 8.41
C GLY A 98 -30.55 23.67 7.67
N GLY A 99 -30.74 23.14 6.45
CA GLY A 99 -31.95 23.36 5.66
C GLY A 99 -33.16 22.58 6.19
N ALA A 100 -34.30 22.70 5.51
CA ALA A 100 -35.56 22.06 5.91
C ALA A 100 -35.48 20.52 6.02
N THR A 101 -34.58 19.89 5.26
CA THR A 101 -34.39 18.42 5.25
C THR A 101 -33.23 17.95 6.13
N ALA A 102 -32.48 18.87 6.75
CA ALA A 102 -31.46 18.51 7.73
C ALA A 102 -32.14 17.94 8.98
N TRP A 103 -31.47 16.99 9.65
CA TRP A 103 -32.07 16.18 10.69
C TRP A 103 -31.14 15.90 11.86
N ALA A 104 -31.73 15.59 13.00
CA ALA A 104 -31.06 15.03 14.17
C ALA A 104 -31.92 13.92 14.79
N GLY A 105 -31.28 13.03 15.53
CA GLY A 105 -31.95 11.88 16.15
C GLY A 105 -30.94 10.92 16.76
N PHE A 106 -31.24 9.63 16.72
CA PHE A 106 -30.35 8.60 17.22
C PHE A 106 -30.50 7.29 16.47
N THR A 107 -29.47 6.45 16.57
CA THR A 107 -29.40 5.11 16.01
C THR A 107 -29.53 4.08 17.12
N VAL A 108 -30.35 3.04 16.90
CA VAL A 108 -30.50 1.85 17.75
C VAL A 108 -30.09 0.59 16.98
N ASP A 109 -29.82 -0.50 17.69
CA ASP A 109 -29.33 -1.78 17.15
C ASP A 109 -28.08 -1.69 16.27
N ARG A 110 -27.26 -0.66 16.51
CA ARG A 110 -25.99 -0.46 15.82
C ARG A 110 -24.98 -1.56 16.19
N ASN A 111 -24.24 -2.06 15.22
CA ASN A 111 -23.32 -3.17 15.40
C ASN A 111 -22.02 -2.72 16.07
N LEU A 112 -21.23 -1.83 15.45
CA LEU A 112 -19.94 -1.39 15.98
C LEU A 112 -19.98 0.04 16.51
N VAL A 113 -19.11 0.37 17.48
CA VAL A 113 -18.97 1.73 18.06
C VAL A 113 -18.57 2.77 17.00
N SER A 114 -17.86 2.37 15.96
CA SER A 114 -17.44 3.23 14.85
C SER A 114 -18.45 3.31 13.71
N ASP A 115 -19.48 2.45 13.67
CA ASP A 115 -20.45 2.45 12.58
C ASP A 115 -21.27 3.74 12.56
N ASP A 116 -21.47 4.30 11.37
CA ASP A 116 -22.45 5.33 11.10
C ASP A 116 -23.82 4.77 10.68
N TYR A 117 -24.82 5.65 10.56
CA TYR A 117 -26.20 5.30 10.22
C TYR A 117 -26.40 4.67 8.81
N THR A 118 -25.36 4.65 7.97
CA THR A 118 -25.35 3.97 6.67
C THR A 118 -24.73 2.57 6.73
N GLN A 119 -23.99 2.27 7.82
CA GLN A 119 -23.23 1.04 8.00
C GLN A 119 -23.98 0.00 8.82
N SER A 120 -24.64 0.40 9.92
CA SER A 120 -25.50 -0.51 10.69
C SER A 120 -26.59 0.20 11.50
N GLY A 121 -27.58 -0.58 11.93
CA GLY A 121 -28.65 -0.16 12.83
C GLY A 121 -29.80 0.59 12.16
N TYR A 122 -30.74 1.00 13.01
CA TYR A 122 -31.92 1.77 12.65
C TYR A 122 -31.79 3.20 13.18
N THR A 123 -31.84 4.18 12.30
CA THR A 123 -31.81 5.59 12.69
C THR A 123 -33.20 6.18 12.68
N VAL A 124 -33.61 6.67 13.84
CA VAL A 124 -34.86 7.41 14.02
C VAL A 124 -34.51 8.88 14.11
N LEU A 125 -35.00 9.65 13.14
CA LEU A 125 -34.60 11.03 12.92
C LEU A 125 -35.80 11.96 12.83
N VAL A 126 -35.59 13.22 13.25
CA VAL A 126 -36.53 14.33 13.08
C VAL A 126 -35.85 15.40 12.23
N ARG A 127 -36.50 15.78 11.14
CA ARG A 127 -36.05 16.86 10.26
C ARG A 127 -36.52 18.22 10.74
N ASN A 128 -35.80 19.27 10.33
CA ASN A 128 -36.18 20.66 10.61
C ASN A 128 -37.54 21.06 10.02
N ASN A 129 -38.09 20.32 9.06
CA ASN A 129 -39.45 20.51 8.53
C ASN A 129 -40.55 19.76 9.31
N GLY A 130 -40.20 19.02 10.36
CA GLY A 130 -41.13 18.25 11.18
C GLY A 130 -41.40 16.82 10.71
N GLU A 131 -40.72 16.36 9.66
CA GLU A 131 -40.75 14.96 9.23
C GLU A 131 -39.99 14.07 10.22
N VAL A 132 -40.65 13.02 10.71
CA VAL A 132 -40.04 11.91 11.44
C VAL A 132 -39.84 10.75 10.47
N ALA A 133 -38.66 10.13 10.49
CA ALA A 133 -38.39 8.95 9.67
C ALA A 133 -37.64 7.88 10.46
N VAL A 134 -37.90 6.62 10.11
CA VAL A 134 -37.05 5.49 10.49
C VAL A 134 -36.37 4.97 9.24
N ILE A 135 -35.05 4.94 9.28
CA ILE A 135 -34.21 4.42 8.20
C ILE A 135 -33.36 3.26 8.71
N ALA A 136 -33.16 2.24 7.88
CA ALA A 136 -32.22 1.15 8.11
C ALA A 136 -30.96 1.39 7.29
N ALA A 137 -29.79 1.11 7.86
CA ALA A 137 -28.54 1.06 7.13
C ALA A 137 -28.61 0.04 5.98
N ALA A 138 -28.02 0.36 4.83
CA ALA A 138 -28.01 -0.51 3.65
C ALA A 138 -26.61 -0.74 3.06
N GLY A 139 -25.55 -0.30 3.74
CA GLY A 139 -24.17 -0.37 3.24
C GLY A 139 -23.91 0.59 2.08
N ALA A 140 -22.65 0.68 1.64
CA ALA A 140 -22.23 1.53 0.51
C ALA A 140 -22.74 2.99 0.58
N SER A 141 -22.79 3.57 1.78
CA SER A 141 -23.34 4.92 2.05
C SER A 141 -24.84 5.08 1.74
N ALA A 142 -25.59 3.98 1.62
CA ALA A 142 -27.02 3.96 1.34
C ALA A 142 -27.85 3.66 2.59
N VAL A 143 -29.13 4.05 2.53
CA VAL A 143 -30.13 3.79 3.57
C VAL A 143 -31.46 3.37 2.93
N ARG A 144 -32.25 2.58 3.64
CA ARG A 144 -33.61 2.21 3.27
C ARG A 144 -34.60 2.86 4.23
N TYR A 145 -35.61 3.54 3.70
CA TYR A 145 -36.69 4.09 4.52
C TYR A 145 -37.66 2.97 4.92
N LEU A 146 -37.88 2.82 6.22
CA LEU A 146 -38.85 1.87 6.78
C LEU A 146 -40.21 2.53 7.00
N GLY A 147 -40.22 3.81 7.38
CA GLY A 147 -41.43 4.57 7.61
C GLY A 147 -41.16 6.07 7.79
N THR A 148 -42.17 6.88 7.50
CA THR A 148 -42.12 8.33 7.65
C THR A 148 -43.47 8.87 8.14
N ALA A 149 -43.45 9.94 8.93
CA ALA A 149 -44.65 10.67 9.35
C ALA A 149 -44.37 12.17 9.43
N GLN A 150 -45.40 12.99 9.23
CA GLN A 150 -45.31 14.44 9.37
C GLN A 150 -45.85 14.88 10.73
N THR A 151 -45.11 15.76 11.41
CA THR A 151 -45.49 16.30 12.71
C THR A 151 -45.32 17.82 12.72
N ALA A 152 -45.88 18.49 13.72
CA ALA A 152 -45.67 19.92 13.93
C ALA A 152 -44.35 20.24 14.68
N ALA A 153 -43.67 19.23 15.21
CA ALA A 153 -42.49 19.40 16.04
C ALA A 153 -41.23 19.49 15.18
N ALA A 154 -40.48 20.59 15.30
CA ALA A 154 -39.28 20.85 14.52
C ALA A 154 -38.11 21.21 15.45
N PRO A 155 -37.01 20.42 15.47
CA PRO A 155 -35.91 20.61 16.41
C PRO A 155 -35.19 21.96 16.25
N GLY A 156 -35.28 22.58 15.07
CA GLY A 156 -34.72 23.92 14.81
C GLY A 156 -35.57 25.08 15.35
N THR A 157 -36.76 24.81 15.88
CA THR A 157 -37.65 25.84 16.46
C THR A 157 -37.75 25.72 17.98
N ALA A 158 -37.82 24.49 18.50
CA ALA A 158 -37.86 24.21 19.93
C ALA A 158 -37.30 22.79 20.19
N PRO A 159 -36.82 22.49 21.41
CA PRO A 159 -36.42 21.14 21.78
C PRO A 159 -37.55 20.13 21.55
N VAL A 160 -37.19 18.96 21.04
CA VAL A 160 -38.09 17.82 20.85
C VAL A 160 -37.62 16.63 21.68
N THR A 161 -38.57 15.84 22.18
CA THR A 161 -38.28 14.59 22.90
C THR A 161 -38.71 13.41 22.02
N LEU A 162 -37.73 12.70 21.47
CA LEU A 162 -37.92 11.52 20.63
C LEU A 162 -37.77 10.26 21.49
N THR A 163 -38.76 9.36 21.43
CA THR A 163 -38.75 8.08 22.14
C THR A 163 -38.94 6.94 21.13
N VAL A 164 -38.14 5.89 21.27
CA VAL A 164 -38.24 4.64 20.51
C VAL A 164 -38.33 3.49 21.50
N ALA A 165 -39.45 2.75 21.46
CA ALA A 165 -39.59 1.49 22.18
C ALA A 165 -39.27 0.33 21.22
N LEU A 166 -38.39 -0.57 21.68
CA LEU A 166 -37.95 -1.76 20.97
C LEU A 166 -38.60 -2.99 21.61
N ASP A 167 -39.20 -3.85 20.80
CA ASP A 167 -39.67 -5.18 21.20
C ASP A 167 -39.30 -6.20 20.10
N GLY A 168 -38.10 -6.75 20.21
CA GLY A 168 -37.52 -7.60 19.18
C GLY A 168 -37.26 -6.81 17.89
N ASP A 169 -37.95 -7.20 16.82
CA ASP A 169 -37.82 -6.58 15.50
C ASP A 169 -38.71 -5.33 15.34
N ASP A 170 -39.57 -5.04 16.32
CA ASP A 170 -40.55 -3.95 16.27
C ASP A 170 -40.00 -2.66 16.90
N LEU A 171 -40.16 -1.54 16.20
CA LEU A 171 -39.80 -0.20 16.64
C LEU A 171 -41.05 0.69 16.69
N ASP A 172 -41.44 1.10 17.89
CA ASP A 172 -42.52 2.06 18.14
C ASP A 172 -41.96 3.45 18.42
N VAL A 173 -42.23 4.41 17.53
CA VAL A 173 -41.70 5.78 17.60
C VAL A 173 -42.74 6.73 18.16
N SER A 174 -42.36 7.50 19.16
CA SER A 174 -43.16 8.59 19.75
C SER A 174 -42.38 9.89 19.78
N LEU A 175 -43.06 11.02 19.64
CA LEU A 175 -42.47 12.36 19.69
C LEU A 175 -43.31 13.24 20.63
N GLY A 176 -42.68 13.83 21.65
CA GLY A 176 -43.39 14.59 22.68
C GLY A 176 -44.38 13.77 23.52
N GLY A 177 -44.20 12.44 23.55
CA GLY A 177 -45.09 11.50 24.23
C GLY A 177 -46.29 11.03 23.40
N GLU A 178 -46.47 11.53 22.17
CA GLU A 178 -47.49 11.04 21.24
C GLU A 178 -46.89 10.01 20.28
N HIS A 179 -47.60 8.91 20.05
CA HIS A 179 -47.22 7.91 19.05
C HIS A 179 -47.22 8.51 17.64
N VAL A 180 -46.18 8.23 16.86
CA VAL A 180 -45.98 8.78 15.53
C VAL A 180 -46.09 7.68 14.46
N LEU A 181 -45.30 6.61 14.59
CA LEU A 181 -45.31 5.49 13.65
C LEU A 181 -44.70 4.23 14.29
N SER A 182 -44.99 3.09 13.68
CA SER A 182 -44.42 1.78 14.03
C SER A 182 -43.82 1.14 12.79
N VAL A 183 -42.64 0.53 12.91
CA VAL A 183 -42.02 -0.28 11.85
C VAL A 183 -41.53 -1.60 12.42
N SER A 184 -41.31 -2.59 11.55
CA SER A 184 -40.78 -3.90 11.93
C SER A 184 -39.71 -4.30 10.92
N ASP A 185 -38.51 -4.62 11.39
CA ASP A 185 -37.37 -5.03 10.55
C ASP A 185 -36.36 -5.82 11.39
N ALA A 186 -35.84 -6.92 10.83
CA ALA A 186 -34.96 -7.86 11.53
C ALA A 186 -33.50 -7.81 11.03
N ALA A 187 -33.11 -6.76 10.30
CA ALA A 187 -31.77 -6.65 9.71
C ALA A 187 -30.66 -6.41 10.75
N PHE A 188 -30.99 -5.79 11.88
CA PHE A 188 -30.02 -5.42 12.92
C PHE A 188 -30.48 -5.83 14.31
N THR A 189 -29.54 -6.34 15.10
CA THR A 189 -29.73 -6.78 16.49
C THR A 189 -28.54 -6.42 17.39
N GLY A 190 -27.71 -5.46 16.96
CA GLY A 190 -26.42 -5.14 17.59
C GLY A 190 -26.55 -4.48 18.96
N GLY A 191 -27.73 -4.00 19.34
CA GLY A 191 -28.02 -3.30 20.59
C GLY A 191 -27.28 -1.96 20.78
N GLY A 192 -26.40 -1.53 19.87
CA GLY A 192 -25.66 -0.28 20.03
C GLY A 192 -26.55 0.95 19.93
N PHE A 193 -26.23 1.99 20.71
CA PHE A 193 -26.89 3.29 20.69
C PHE A 193 -25.91 4.40 20.26
N SER A 194 -26.40 5.40 19.53
CA SER A 194 -25.65 6.65 19.28
C SER A 194 -26.57 7.81 18.97
N LEU A 195 -26.24 9.01 19.46
CA LEU A 195 -26.80 10.25 18.92
C LEU A 195 -26.22 10.49 17.52
N ALA A 196 -27.05 10.96 16.60
CA ALA A 196 -26.65 11.19 15.22
C ALA A 196 -27.29 12.47 14.66
N ALA A 197 -26.50 13.23 13.91
CA ALA A 197 -26.93 14.50 13.33
C ALA A 197 -26.38 14.69 11.92
N HIS A 198 -27.20 15.23 11.03
CA HIS A 198 -26.81 15.57 9.67
C HIS A 198 -25.66 16.59 9.65
N ARG A 199 -24.72 16.46 8.71
CA ARG A 199 -23.53 17.33 8.58
C ARG A 199 -23.81 18.85 8.50
N ASP A 200 -25.02 19.22 8.08
CA ASP A 200 -25.39 20.62 7.83
C ASP A 200 -25.96 21.33 9.07
N LEU A 201 -26.10 20.64 10.21
CA LEU A 201 -26.59 21.24 11.45
C LEU A 201 -25.74 20.84 12.66
N LYS A 202 -25.91 21.59 13.75
CA LYS A 202 -25.40 21.25 15.06
C LYS A 202 -26.53 20.71 15.91
N MET A 203 -26.35 19.52 16.48
CA MET A 203 -27.27 18.97 17.47
C MET A 203 -26.87 19.45 18.86
N ILE A 204 -27.88 19.77 19.67
CA ILE A 204 -27.76 20.07 21.09
C ILE A 204 -28.67 19.07 21.81
N ALA A 205 -28.08 18.08 22.47
CA ALA A 205 -28.79 17.05 23.20
C ALA A 205 -28.83 17.40 24.69
N ASP A 206 -30.02 17.68 25.21
CA ASP A 206 -30.24 18.09 26.59
C ASP A 206 -30.25 16.87 27.54
N GLU A 207 -30.79 15.74 27.10
CA GLU A 207 -30.87 14.52 27.91
C GLU A 207 -30.97 13.27 27.03
N VAL A 208 -30.34 12.19 27.47
CA VAL A 208 -30.60 10.81 27.01
C VAL A 208 -31.10 9.97 28.19
N SER A 209 -32.17 9.22 27.98
CA SER A 209 -32.70 8.24 28.95
C SER A 209 -32.97 6.90 28.25
N LEU A 210 -32.26 5.87 28.66
CA LEU A 210 -32.33 4.51 28.13
C LEU A 210 -32.85 3.55 29.21
N THR A 211 -33.69 2.59 28.82
CA THR A 211 -34.13 1.46 29.65
C THR A 211 -33.85 0.14 28.94
N GLY A 212 -33.70 -0.95 29.71
CA GLY A 212 -33.27 -2.23 29.14
C GLY A 212 -31.79 -2.21 28.74
N VAL A 213 -30.98 -1.43 29.44
CA VAL A 213 -29.54 -1.31 29.21
C VAL A 213 -28.83 -2.48 29.88
N VAL A 214 -27.96 -3.15 29.14
CA VAL A 214 -27.11 -4.24 29.63
C VAL A 214 -25.64 -3.92 29.34
N GLU A 215 -24.73 -4.45 30.15
CA GLU A 215 -23.30 -4.37 29.88
C GLU A 215 -23.00 -4.96 28.50
N ARG A 216 -22.10 -4.29 27.78
CA ARG A 216 -21.56 -4.79 26.53
C ARG A 216 -20.29 -5.58 26.89
N ASP A 217 -20.25 -6.88 26.58
CA ASP A 217 -18.98 -7.62 26.56
C ASP A 217 -17.98 -6.82 25.71
N GLU A 218 -16.70 -6.69 26.13
CA GLU A 218 -15.71 -5.87 25.41
C GLU A 218 -15.89 -6.06 23.89
N PRO A 219 -16.18 -4.99 23.13
CA PRO A 219 -16.55 -5.16 21.74
C PRO A 219 -15.39 -5.79 21.01
N THR A 220 -15.53 -7.06 20.62
CA THR A 220 -14.73 -7.60 19.53
C THR A 220 -15.16 -6.79 18.32
N VAL A 221 -14.36 -5.81 17.91
CA VAL A 221 -14.64 -5.01 16.73
C VAL A 221 -14.49 -5.94 15.53
N THR A 222 -15.57 -6.61 15.16
CA THR A 222 -15.59 -7.51 14.02
C THR A 222 -15.94 -6.69 12.80
N TYR A 223 -14.92 -6.34 12.02
CA TYR A 223 -15.16 -5.77 10.71
C TYR A 223 -15.48 -6.92 9.75
N PRO A 224 -16.69 -6.98 9.15
CA PRO A 224 -17.07 -8.08 8.26
C PRO A 224 -16.19 -8.15 7.00
N ASP A 225 -15.53 -7.05 6.64
CA ASP A 225 -14.57 -6.91 5.56
C ASP A 225 -13.10 -6.98 6.05
N CYS A 226 -12.87 -7.42 7.29
CA CYS A 226 -11.53 -7.66 7.82
C CYS A 226 -10.88 -8.87 7.16
N LYS A 227 -9.63 -8.72 6.72
CA LYS A 227 -8.69 -9.83 6.58
C LYS A 227 -7.84 -9.85 7.84
N ALA A 228 -8.18 -10.77 8.73
CA ALA A 228 -7.49 -10.91 10.00
C ALA A 228 -6.10 -11.50 9.79
N TRP A 229 -5.22 -11.21 10.74
CA TRP A 229 -3.92 -11.87 10.87
C TRP A 229 -3.87 -12.63 12.20
N SER A 230 -3.66 -13.95 12.14
CA SER A 230 -3.65 -14.78 13.34
C SER A 230 -2.32 -14.82 14.09
N GLY A 231 -1.24 -14.30 13.48
CA GLY A 231 0.13 -14.48 13.96
C GLY A 231 0.74 -15.83 13.60
N ALA A 232 0.03 -16.69 12.86
CA ALA A 232 0.48 -18.03 12.53
C ALA A 232 1.62 -18.02 11.52
N ALA A 233 2.80 -18.45 11.94
CA ALA A 233 3.93 -18.63 11.03
C ALA A 233 3.65 -19.72 9.98
N GLU A 234 4.23 -19.56 8.80
CA GLU A 234 4.30 -20.57 7.74
C GLU A 234 5.70 -21.20 7.69
N PRO A 235 5.97 -22.25 8.50
CA PRO A 235 7.29 -22.86 8.60
C PRO A 235 7.59 -23.77 7.40
N GLY A 236 8.85 -23.81 6.98
CA GLY A 236 9.40 -24.98 6.28
C GLY A 236 9.07 -25.14 4.80
N ALA A 237 8.83 -24.06 4.06
CA ALA A 237 8.87 -24.07 2.59
C ALA A 237 10.04 -23.19 2.10
N GLU A 238 10.72 -23.65 1.04
CA GLU A 238 11.68 -22.82 0.30
C GLU A 238 10.94 -21.62 -0.30
N ARG A 239 11.53 -20.43 -0.23
CA ARG A 239 10.92 -19.20 -0.75
C ARG A 239 11.41 -18.94 -2.17
N GLY A 240 10.54 -18.45 -3.04
CA GLY A 240 10.87 -18.19 -4.45
C GLY A 240 11.49 -16.82 -4.66
N VAL A 241 12.13 -16.64 -5.82
CA VAL A 241 12.59 -15.33 -6.28
C VAL A 241 11.37 -14.47 -6.64
N VAL A 242 11.43 -13.18 -6.33
CA VAL A 242 10.36 -12.21 -6.60
C VAL A 242 10.85 -11.18 -7.62
N LEU A 243 11.74 -10.27 -7.22
CA LEU A 243 12.17 -9.16 -8.09
C LEU A 243 13.69 -8.98 -8.08
N ASN A 244 14.36 -9.21 -6.94
CA ASN A 244 15.77 -8.89 -6.74
C ASN A 244 16.56 -10.13 -6.31
N SER A 245 16.81 -11.03 -7.27
CA SER A 245 17.62 -12.23 -7.02
C SER A 245 19.02 -11.89 -6.51
N ASP A 246 19.67 -12.85 -5.86
CA ASP A 246 21.03 -12.68 -5.36
C ASP A 246 22.02 -12.36 -6.49
N GLU A 247 21.84 -12.96 -7.67
CA GLU A 247 22.63 -12.66 -8.87
C GLU A 247 22.43 -11.22 -9.33
N ARG A 248 21.19 -10.71 -9.29
CA ARG A 248 20.88 -9.31 -9.62
C ARG A 248 21.59 -8.36 -8.67
N ILE A 249 21.53 -8.61 -7.37
CA ILE A 249 22.22 -7.79 -6.36
C ILE A 249 23.75 -7.82 -6.53
N ALA A 250 24.31 -8.98 -6.87
CA ALA A 250 25.74 -9.08 -7.17
C ALA A 250 26.12 -8.25 -8.41
N ALA A 251 25.29 -8.29 -9.47
CA ALA A 251 25.48 -7.49 -10.68
C ALA A 251 25.39 -5.98 -10.39
N VAL A 252 24.38 -5.54 -9.63
CA VAL A 252 24.25 -4.15 -9.16
C VAL A 252 25.52 -3.72 -8.40
N THR A 253 25.97 -4.53 -7.45
CA THR A 253 27.15 -4.22 -6.62
C THR A 253 28.40 -4.04 -7.48
N ARG A 254 28.62 -4.89 -8.47
CA ARG A 254 29.76 -4.74 -9.40
C ARG A 254 29.64 -3.48 -10.26
N ARG A 255 28.45 -3.21 -10.80
CA ARG A 255 28.20 -2.01 -11.61
C ARG A 255 28.48 -0.73 -10.81
N ILE A 256 28.10 -0.68 -9.53
CA ILE A 256 28.45 0.42 -8.61
C ILE A 256 29.97 0.51 -8.44
N GLN A 257 30.66 -0.61 -8.18
CA GLN A 257 32.11 -0.63 -7.98
C GLN A 257 32.93 -0.21 -9.22
N THR A 258 32.33 -0.30 -10.40
CA THR A 258 32.94 0.09 -11.68
C THR A 258 32.31 1.35 -12.28
N ASP A 259 31.60 2.15 -11.48
CA ASP A 259 31.01 3.45 -11.89
C ASP A 259 30.10 3.35 -13.12
N VAL A 260 29.34 2.25 -13.26
CA VAL A 260 28.38 2.06 -14.35
C VAL A 260 27.07 2.76 -14.03
N GLU A 261 26.60 3.59 -14.95
CA GLU A 261 25.30 4.26 -14.87
C GLU A 261 24.18 3.38 -15.44
N PRO A 262 22.94 3.49 -14.91
CA PRO A 262 22.50 4.42 -13.87
C PRO A 262 22.75 3.96 -12.42
N GLN A 263 23.33 2.78 -12.20
CA GLN A 263 23.50 2.20 -10.86
C GLN A 263 24.33 3.05 -9.91
N ALA A 264 25.44 3.64 -10.40
CA ALA A 264 26.30 4.48 -9.58
C ALA A 264 25.53 5.68 -9.01
N SER A 265 24.91 6.50 -9.86
CA SER A 265 24.13 7.67 -9.42
C SER A 265 22.87 7.26 -8.61
N ALA A 266 22.24 6.14 -8.94
CA ALA A 266 21.09 5.63 -8.19
C ALA A 266 21.46 5.18 -6.77
N PHE A 267 22.66 4.63 -6.58
CA PHE A 267 23.16 4.21 -5.28
C PHE A 267 23.52 5.39 -4.37
N ASP A 268 24.14 6.44 -4.91
CA ASP A 268 24.38 7.69 -4.17
C ASP A 268 23.06 8.25 -3.63
N ARG A 269 22.03 8.30 -4.49
CA ARG A 269 20.68 8.71 -4.10
C ARG A 269 20.07 7.81 -3.02
N LEU A 270 20.28 6.49 -3.10
CA LEU A 270 19.79 5.55 -2.10
C LEU A 270 20.39 5.88 -0.73
N LEU A 271 21.71 6.12 -0.66
CA LEU A 271 22.39 6.46 0.58
C LEU A 271 21.95 7.80 1.18
N ASP A 272 21.60 8.78 0.34
CA ASP A 272 21.03 10.04 0.80
C ASP A 272 19.64 9.84 1.44
N GLU A 273 18.78 9.00 0.85
CA GLU A 273 17.43 8.74 1.35
C GLU A 273 17.43 7.83 2.61
N THR A 274 18.36 6.89 2.74
CA THR A 274 18.39 5.97 3.89
C THR A 274 18.78 6.63 5.22
N ALA A 275 19.37 7.83 5.19
CA ALA A 275 19.65 8.59 6.40
C ALA A 275 18.37 8.93 7.19
N ASP A 276 17.31 9.34 6.48
CA ASP A 276 16.01 9.61 7.08
C ASP A 276 15.28 8.31 7.43
N ASP A 277 15.45 7.25 6.63
CA ASP A 277 14.89 5.93 6.93
C ASP A 277 15.44 5.36 8.24
N LEU A 278 16.75 5.52 8.52
CA LEU A 278 17.39 5.10 9.77
C LEU A 278 16.90 5.87 11.02
N ALA A 279 16.40 7.09 10.83
CA ALA A 279 15.86 7.91 11.92
C ALA A 279 14.37 7.62 12.18
N ARG A 280 13.69 6.93 11.27
CA ARG A 280 12.27 6.65 11.34
C ARG A 280 11.97 5.53 12.34
N THR A 281 10.84 5.63 13.02
CA THR A 281 10.32 4.54 13.86
C THR A 281 9.16 3.85 13.13
N PRO A 282 9.07 2.51 13.15
CA PRO A 282 7.92 1.80 12.57
C PRO A 282 6.58 2.31 13.14
N ASN A 283 5.58 2.45 12.28
CA ASN A 283 4.27 3.00 12.58
C ASN A 283 3.15 2.05 12.11
N ALA A 284 3.23 0.80 12.54
CA ALA A 284 2.22 -0.22 12.27
C ALA A 284 0.95 0.01 13.12
N PRO A 285 -0.25 0.10 12.53
CA PRO A 285 -1.50 0.17 13.29
C PRO A 285 -2.02 -1.24 13.62
N GLU A 286 -2.88 -1.35 14.66
CA GLU A 286 -3.63 -2.60 14.93
C GLU A 286 -4.64 -2.90 13.80
N THR A 287 -5.27 -1.86 13.25
CA THR A 287 -6.17 -1.95 12.09
C THR A 287 -5.72 -1.03 10.98
N PHE A 288 -5.43 -1.56 9.80
CA PHE A 288 -5.21 -0.76 8.59
C PHE A 288 -6.54 -0.47 7.89
N PHE A 289 -6.92 0.79 7.84
CA PHE A 289 -8.11 1.30 7.17
C PHE A 289 -7.81 2.63 6.50
N VAL A 290 -8.07 2.73 5.19
CA VAL A 290 -7.89 3.95 4.42
C VAL A 290 -9.26 4.42 3.91
N PRO A 291 -9.76 5.58 4.39
CA PRO A 291 -11.05 6.09 3.96
C PRO A 291 -10.99 6.61 2.52
N PHE A 292 -12.13 6.75 1.85
CA PHE A 292 -12.20 7.28 0.49
C PHE A 292 -11.49 8.64 0.33
N PHE A 293 -10.64 8.75 -0.70
CA PHE A 293 -9.86 9.96 -0.95
C PHE A 293 -10.74 11.20 -1.10
N TYR A 294 -11.82 11.11 -1.88
CA TYR A 294 -12.70 12.24 -2.18
C TYR A 294 -13.55 12.72 -0.99
N ASN A 295 -13.66 11.92 0.08
CA ASN A 295 -14.38 12.31 1.29
C ASN A 295 -13.49 13.16 2.21
N ASN A 296 -12.25 12.74 2.42
CA ASN A 296 -11.27 13.46 3.23
C ASN A 296 -9.83 13.10 2.78
N PRO A 297 -9.24 13.89 1.87
CA PRO A 297 -7.91 13.64 1.34
C PRO A 297 -6.80 13.60 2.41
N ASP A 298 -6.92 14.39 3.48
CA ASP A 298 -5.93 14.43 4.56
C ASP A 298 -5.99 13.17 5.42
N ALA A 299 -7.19 12.71 5.77
CA ALA A 299 -7.37 11.46 6.52
C ALA A 299 -6.95 10.24 5.69
N HIS A 300 -7.27 10.21 4.39
CA HIS A 300 -6.80 9.16 3.48
C HIS A 300 -5.26 9.14 3.44
N ARG A 301 -4.61 10.30 3.31
CA ARG A 301 -3.13 10.39 3.31
C ARG A 301 -2.56 9.88 4.62
N ALA A 302 -3.01 10.42 5.76
CA ALA A 302 -2.52 10.01 7.07
C ALA A 302 -2.65 8.50 7.31
N ALA A 303 -3.74 7.88 6.86
CA ALA A 303 -3.98 6.45 6.99
C ALA A 303 -3.07 5.57 6.12
N ARG A 304 -2.84 5.95 4.85
CA ARG A 304 -1.99 5.16 3.93
C ARG A 304 -0.49 5.38 4.18
N ASP A 305 -0.10 6.59 4.58
CA ASP A 305 1.29 7.04 4.61
C ASP A 305 2.13 6.22 5.61
N GLY A 306 1.50 5.61 6.62
CA GLY A 306 2.14 4.64 7.50
C GLY A 306 2.73 3.47 6.72
N LEU A 307 1.90 2.74 5.96
CA LEU A 307 2.34 1.60 5.16
C LEU A 307 3.30 2.02 4.05
N GLN A 308 2.97 3.10 3.33
CA GLN A 308 3.82 3.62 2.24
C GLN A 308 5.26 3.84 2.71
N ASN A 309 5.42 4.59 3.79
CA ASN A 309 6.73 5.05 4.21
C ASN A 309 7.52 3.93 4.88
N ASP A 310 6.88 3.09 5.70
CA ASP A 310 7.53 1.96 6.36
C ASP A 310 7.97 0.88 5.36
N ALA A 311 7.10 0.53 4.39
CA ALA A 311 7.41 -0.49 3.40
C ALA A 311 8.52 -0.05 2.44
N ASN A 312 8.48 1.20 1.98
CA ASN A 312 9.54 1.75 1.13
C ASN A 312 10.86 1.95 1.90
N ALA A 313 10.80 2.36 3.17
CA ALA A 313 12.00 2.45 4.03
C ALA A 313 12.63 1.06 4.24
N ALA A 314 11.82 0.05 4.54
CA ALA A 314 12.30 -1.33 4.68
C ALA A 314 13.02 -1.81 3.41
N TYR A 315 12.45 -1.55 2.23
CA TYR A 315 13.05 -1.96 0.97
C TYR A 315 14.36 -1.21 0.66
N ARG A 316 14.40 0.12 0.82
CA ARG A 316 15.62 0.92 0.63
C ARG A 316 16.74 0.50 1.57
N LEU A 317 16.42 0.31 2.85
CA LEU A 317 17.37 -0.17 3.86
C LEU A 317 17.85 -1.59 3.54
N ALA A 318 16.97 -2.48 3.08
CA ALA A 318 17.37 -3.83 2.66
C ALA A 318 18.31 -3.81 1.44
N LEU A 319 18.05 -2.96 0.45
CA LEU A 319 18.96 -2.74 -0.69
C LEU A 319 20.32 -2.22 -0.21
N ALA A 320 20.33 -1.19 0.64
CA ALA A 320 21.56 -0.61 1.19
C ALA A 320 22.36 -1.65 1.99
N TYR A 321 21.69 -2.45 2.82
CA TYR A 321 22.31 -3.56 3.54
C TYR A 321 22.96 -4.56 2.60
N ARG A 322 22.24 -4.99 1.56
CA ARG A 322 22.71 -6.01 0.64
C ARG A 322 23.88 -5.57 -0.23
N ILE A 323 23.98 -4.27 -0.54
CA ILE A 323 25.08 -3.70 -1.32
C ILE A 323 26.30 -3.37 -0.44
N THR A 324 26.08 -2.83 0.77
CA THR A 324 27.17 -2.34 1.65
C THR A 324 27.67 -3.36 2.67
N GLY A 325 26.82 -4.32 3.05
CA GLY A 325 27.05 -5.21 4.19
C GLY A 325 26.85 -4.57 5.57
N ASP A 326 26.41 -3.31 5.66
CA ASP A 326 26.23 -2.64 6.96
C ASP A 326 24.98 -3.15 7.68
N ALA A 327 25.20 -3.88 8.77
CA ALA A 327 24.16 -4.49 9.58
C ALA A 327 23.15 -3.48 10.16
N ALA A 328 23.49 -2.19 10.30
CA ALA A 328 22.55 -1.18 10.78
C ALA A 328 21.34 -1.03 9.84
N TYR A 329 21.59 -1.05 8.53
CA TYR A 329 20.51 -1.01 7.54
C TYR A 329 19.67 -2.28 7.61
N GLY A 330 20.29 -3.46 7.66
CA GLY A 330 19.58 -4.74 7.64
C GLY A 330 18.71 -4.94 8.87
N SER A 331 19.23 -4.66 10.07
CA SER A 331 18.46 -4.77 11.31
C SER A 331 17.31 -3.77 11.36
N HIS A 332 17.47 -2.56 10.81
CA HIS A 332 16.40 -1.58 10.80
C HIS A 332 15.32 -1.89 9.76
N ALA A 333 15.72 -2.37 8.57
CA ALA A 333 14.78 -2.90 7.57
C ALA A 333 13.89 -4.01 8.15
N ALA A 334 14.50 -5.00 8.82
CA ALA A 334 13.79 -6.08 9.49
C ALA A 334 12.79 -5.55 10.55
N SER A 335 13.15 -4.50 11.28
CA SER A 335 12.30 -3.94 12.34
C SER A 335 10.97 -3.37 11.81
N PHE A 336 10.92 -2.84 10.58
CA PHE A 336 9.66 -2.41 9.96
C PHE A 336 8.77 -3.60 9.62
N ILE A 337 9.31 -4.64 8.97
CA ILE A 337 8.55 -5.85 8.63
C ILE A 337 8.00 -6.53 9.89
N ASP A 338 8.85 -6.66 10.91
CA ASP A 338 8.49 -7.29 12.18
C ASP A 338 7.43 -6.49 12.95
N ALA A 339 7.51 -5.15 12.93
CA ALA A 339 6.48 -4.30 13.55
C ALA A 339 5.10 -4.51 12.91
N TRP A 340 5.03 -4.57 11.58
CA TRP A 340 3.76 -4.76 10.88
C TRP A 340 3.19 -6.15 11.09
N THR A 341 4.01 -7.19 11.05
CA THR A 341 3.57 -8.58 11.28
C THR A 341 3.29 -8.92 12.75
N SER A 342 3.71 -8.08 13.70
CA SER A 342 3.44 -8.30 15.14
C SER A 342 2.34 -7.40 15.72
N THR A 343 2.05 -6.27 15.08
CA THR A 343 1.06 -5.28 15.58
C THR A 343 -0.27 -5.39 14.86
N LEU A 344 -0.25 -5.68 13.56
CA LEU A 344 -1.44 -5.61 12.75
C LEU A 344 -2.35 -6.82 13.02
N GLU A 345 -3.60 -6.57 13.38
CA GLU A 345 -4.60 -7.61 13.61
C GLU A 345 -5.58 -7.70 12.44
N CYS A 346 -5.82 -6.58 11.76
CA CYS A 346 -6.82 -6.46 10.71
C CYS A 346 -6.40 -5.54 9.56
N VAL A 347 -6.55 -6.02 8.32
CA VAL A 347 -6.62 -5.15 7.13
C VAL A 347 -8.08 -5.08 6.67
N ARG A 348 -8.66 -3.88 6.65
CA ARG A 348 -9.99 -3.65 6.06
C ARG A 348 -9.91 -3.78 4.54
N THR A 349 -10.98 -4.29 3.92
CA THR A 349 -11.08 -4.39 2.44
C THR A 349 -12.07 -3.41 1.83
N SER A 350 -12.79 -2.65 2.65
CA SER A 350 -13.66 -1.56 2.20
C SER A 350 -12.92 -0.23 1.97
N GLU A 351 -13.64 0.67 1.31
CA GLU A 351 -13.14 1.98 0.87
C GLU A 351 -11.84 1.85 0.05
N ASP A 352 -10.84 2.69 0.28
CA ASP A 352 -9.58 2.65 -0.46
C ASP A 352 -8.54 1.72 0.21
N SER A 353 -8.92 1.00 1.27
CA SER A 353 -8.00 0.19 2.09
C SER A 353 -7.34 -0.94 1.30
N ALA A 354 -8.12 -1.75 0.57
CA ALA A 354 -7.56 -2.87 -0.20
C ALA A 354 -6.63 -2.38 -1.32
N LEU A 355 -6.99 -1.27 -1.97
CA LEU A 355 -6.16 -0.67 -3.00
C LEU A 355 -4.86 -0.10 -2.40
N ALA A 356 -4.96 0.72 -1.35
CA ALA A 356 -3.82 1.33 -0.66
C ALA A 356 -2.85 0.32 -0.09
N PHE A 357 -3.38 -0.78 0.42
CA PHE A 357 -2.57 -1.92 0.81
C PHE A 357 -1.84 -2.51 -0.40
N SER A 358 -2.55 -2.77 -1.50
CA SER A 358 -2.02 -3.48 -2.67
C SER A 358 -0.92 -2.73 -3.44
N TYR A 359 -0.89 -1.39 -3.41
CA TYR A 359 0.17 -0.60 -4.08
C TYR A 359 1.34 -0.18 -3.18
N HIS A 360 1.33 -0.58 -1.91
CA HIS A 360 2.43 -0.30 -0.98
C HIS A 360 3.02 -1.55 -0.34
N PHE A 361 2.20 -2.56 -0.04
CA PHE A 361 2.66 -3.80 0.60
C PHE A 361 3.74 -4.56 -0.19
N PRO A 362 3.75 -4.62 -1.54
CA PRO A 362 4.80 -5.35 -2.26
C PRO A 362 6.23 -4.90 -1.93
N ALA A 363 6.46 -3.65 -1.53
CA ALA A 363 7.76 -3.18 -1.07
C ALA A 363 8.29 -4.00 0.14
N PHE A 364 7.41 -4.42 1.05
CA PHE A 364 7.79 -5.33 2.13
C PHE A 364 8.18 -6.72 1.63
N VAL A 365 7.52 -7.22 0.57
CA VAL A 365 7.87 -8.52 -0.03
C VAL A 365 9.27 -8.46 -0.65
N TYR A 366 9.60 -7.39 -1.36
CA TYR A 366 10.94 -7.20 -1.91
C TYR A 366 12.00 -7.00 -0.82
N ALA A 367 11.67 -6.29 0.27
CA ALA A 367 12.55 -6.18 1.42
C ALA A 367 12.80 -7.54 2.09
N ALA A 368 11.75 -8.35 2.27
CA ALA A 368 11.82 -9.69 2.84
C ALA A 368 12.66 -10.63 1.96
N GLU A 369 12.51 -10.58 0.63
CA GLU A 369 13.38 -11.30 -0.32
C GLU A 369 14.85 -10.97 -0.08
N LEU A 370 15.18 -9.69 0.08
CA LEU A 370 16.56 -9.25 0.30
C LEU A 370 17.12 -9.65 1.66
N LEU A 371 16.27 -9.73 2.69
CA LEU A 371 16.70 -10.01 4.07
C LEU A 371 16.74 -11.51 4.42
N ARG A 372 15.93 -12.35 3.77
CA ARG A 372 15.84 -13.78 4.10
C ARG A 372 17.20 -14.47 3.94
N GLY A 373 17.51 -15.40 4.84
CA GLY A 373 18.78 -16.13 4.85
C GLY A 373 20.00 -15.31 5.30
N THR A 374 19.85 -14.01 5.51
CA THR A 374 20.91 -13.16 6.07
C THR A 374 20.90 -13.20 7.61
N SER A 375 21.97 -12.70 8.25
CA SER A 375 22.03 -12.58 9.71
C SER A 375 21.15 -11.47 10.29
N ALA A 376 20.62 -10.57 9.45
CA ALA A 376 19.84 -9.41 9.89
C ALA A 376 18.38 -9.74 10.22
N TRP A 377 17.86 -10.86 9.72
CA TRP A 377 16.46 -11.25 9.89
C TRP A 377 16.34 -12.75 10.20
N THR A 378 15.64 -13.10 11.28
CA THR A 378 15.64 -14.48 11.77
C THR A 378 14.68 -15.35 10.97
N THR A 379 14.95 -16.67 10.93
CA THR A 379 14.06 -17.64 10.26
C THR A 379 12.65 -17.64 10.85
N GLU A 380 12.48 -17.39 12.15
CA GLU A 380 11.16 -17.30 12.79
C GLU A 380 10.39 -16.04 12.38
N ALA A 381 11.09 -14.91 12.24
CA ALA A 381 10.51 -13.66 11.77
C ALA A 381 10.09 -13.76 10.30
N GLU A 382 10.95 -14.36 9.46
CA GLU A 382 10.65 -14.72 8.09
C GLU A 382 9.39 -15.59 7.99
N ALA A 383 9.31 -16.67 8.78
CA ALA A 383 8.16 -17.57 8.72
C ALA A 383 6.86 -16.88 9.15
N ARG A 384 6.90 -15.93 10.09
CA ARG A 384 5.73 -15.10 10.43
C ARG A 384 5.32 -14.18 9.29
N PHE A 385 6.27 -13.56 8.61
CA PHE A 385 5.97 -12.74 7.44
C PHE A 385 5.36 -13.56 6.31
N ALA A 386 5.90 -14.75 6.02
CA ALA A 386 5.30 -15.66 5.04
C ALA A 386 3.84 -16.01 5.39
N GLY A 387 3.58 -16.32 6.67
CA GLY A 387 2.21 -16.53 7.14
C GLY A 387 1.31 -15.31 6.91
N PHE A 388 1.81 -14.10 7.18
CA PHE A 388 1.06 -12.86 6.95
C PHE A 388 0.75 -12.64 5.46
N VAL A 389 1.71 -12.92 4.58
CA VAL A 389 1.52 -12.87 3.12
C VAL A 389 0.37 -13.79 2.72
N ARG A 390 0.36 -15.04 3.22
CA ARG A 390 -0.66 -16.03 2.86
C ARG A 390 -2.04 -15.75 3.46
N GLU A 391 -2.11 -15.46 4.76
CA GLU A 391 -3.39 -15.35 5.48
C GLU A 391 -4.05 -13.98 5.28
N THR A 392 -3.27 -12.93 5.07
CA THR A 392 -3.77 -11.56 5.06
C THR A 392 -3.50 -10.86 3.73
N ALA A 393 -2.24 -10.72 3.30
CA ALA A 393 -1.91 -9.88 2.14
C ALA A 393 -2.56 -10.36 0.83
N ILE A 394 -2.44 -11.65 0.52
CA ILE A 394 -3.06 -12.24 -0.69
C ILE A 394 -4.59 -12.13 -0.61
N PRO A 395 -5.27 -12.52 0.48
CA PRO A 395 -6.72 -12.33 0.61
C PRO A 395 -7.21 -10.88 0.54
N VAL A 396 -6.41 -9.89 0.96
CA VAL A 396 -6.72 -8.47 0.77
C VAL A 396 -6.73 -8.13 -0.72
N ALA A 397 -5.68 -8.51 -1.45
CA ALA A 397 -5.60 -8.31 -2.89
C ALA A 397 -6.76 -9.02 -3.63
N GLU A 398 -7.06 -10.27 -3.26
CA GLU A 398 -8.14 -11.04 -3.87
C GLU A 398 -9.53 -10.40 -3.71
N SER A 399 -9.74 -9.58 -2.67
CA SER A 399 -11.01 -8.85 -2.48
C SER A 399 -11.35 -7.88 -3.62
N ILE A 400 -10.33 -7.37 -4.33
CA ILE A 400 -10.48 -6.41 -5.43
C ILE A 400 -9.96 -6.94 -6.78
N MET A 401 -9.49 -8.19 -6.84
CA MET A 401 -8.94 -8.82 -8.06
C MET A 401 -9.91 -8.84 -9.25
N HIS A 402 -11.22 -8.86 -8.99
CA HIS A 402 -12.27 -8.83 -10.01
C HIS A 402 -12.35 -7.51 -10.80
N ARG A 403 -11.70 -6.44 -10.33
CA ARG A 403 -11.66 -5.14 -11.01
C ARG A 403 -10.83 -5.25 -12.28
N GLU A 404 -11.21 -4.47 -13.29
CA GLU A 404 -10.61 -4.54 -14.63
C GLU A 404 -9.70 -3.34 -14.96
N ASN A 405 -9.61 -2.33 -14.07
CA ASN A 405 -8.67 -1.20 -14.17
C ASN A 405 -7.44 -1.38 -13.25
N ASN A 406 -6.69 -0.28 -13.01
CA ASN A 406 -5.58 -0.19 -12.05
C ASN A 406 -5.81 -0.92 -10.71
N TRP A 407 -7.03 -1.00 -10.18
CA TRP A 407 -7.29 -1.74 -8.95
C TRP A 407 -6.98 -3.23 -9.11
N GLY A 408 -7.38 -3.82 -10.23
CA GLY A 408 -7.07 -5.20 -10.58
C GLY A 408 -5.57 -5.40 -10.80
N SER A 409 -4.91 -4.43 -11.44
CA SER A 409 -3.46 -4.48 -11.70
C SER A 409 -2.64 -4.47 -10.40
N TRP A 410 -2.97 -3.61 -9.44
CA TRP A 410 -2.29 -3.57 -8.13
C TRP A 410 -2.61 -4.79 -7.26
N ALA A 411 -3.85 -5.27 -7.30
CA ALA A 411 -4.22 -6.53 -6.66
C ALA A 411 -3.41 -7.70 -7.22
N LEU A 412 -3.25 -7.75 -8.54
CA LEU A 412 -2.44 -8.74 -9.21
C LEU A 412 -0.98 -8.64 -8.78
N GLU A 413 -0.40 -7.46 -8.71
CA GLU A 413 0.98 -7.28 -8.22
C GLU A 413 1.19 -7.84 -6.81
N THR A 414 0.32 -7.51 -5.85
CA THR A 414 0.43 -8.07 -4.49
C THR A 414 0.29 -9.59 -4.48
N LYS A 415 -0.65 -10.15 -5.27
CA LYS A 415 -0.81 -11.60 -5.38
C LYS A 415 0.41 -12.26 -6.02
N THR A 416 0.94 -11.70 -7.10
CA THR A 416 2.10 -12.21 -7.83
C THR A 416 3.34 -12.19 -6.95
N ALA A 417 3.66 -11.04 -6.33
CA ALA A 417 4.80 -10.92 -5.43
C ALA A 417 4.68 -11.90 -4.24
N GLY A 418 3.49 -12.00 -3.65
CA GLY A 418 3.23 -12.95 -2.55
C GLY A 418 3.34 -14.42 -2.98
N ALA A 419 2.79 -14.78 -4.14
CA ALA A 419 2.83 -16.14 -4.68
C ALA A 419 4.27 -16.59 -4.98
N ALA A 420 5.04 -15.71 -5.63
CA ALA A 420 6.45 -15.92 -5.92
C ALA A 420 7.27 -16.04 -4.62
N TYR A 421 7.06 -15.15 -3.65
CA TYR A 421 7.74 -15.22 -2.35
C TYR A 421 7.47 -16.55 -1.64
N LEU A 422 6.22 -17.01 -1.64
CA LEU A 422 5.82 -18.28 -1.04
C LEU A 422 6.22 -19.52 -1.85
N ALA A 423 6.76 -19.35 -3.07
CA ALA A 423 6.99 -20.42 -4.05
C ALA A 423 5.76 -21.32 -4.26
N ASP A 424 4.56 -20.71 -4.27
CA ASP A 424 3.31 -21.44 -4.40
C ASP A 424 2.88 -21.52 -5.86
N GLU A 425 3.23 -22.62 -6.52
CA GLU A 425 2.94 -22.88 -7.94
C GLU A 425 1.45 -22.70 -8.30
N SER A 426 0.54 -23.01 -7.38
CA SER A 426 -0.90 -22.85 -7.64
C SER A 426 -1.32 -21.38 -7.66
N LEU A 427 -0.74 -20.57 -6.79
CA LEU A 427 -0.96 -19.13 -6.75
C LEU A 427 -0.27 -18.42 -7.92
N ILE A 428 0.94 -18.86 -8.28
CA ILE A 428 1.68 -18.38 -9.45
C ILE A 428 0.88 -18.65 -10.72
N GLN A 429 0.35 -19.86 -10.89
CA GLN A 429 -0.52 -20.18 -12.02
C GLN A 429 -1.75 -19.29 -12.08
N ALA A 430 -2.46 -19.12 -10.95
CA ALA A 430 -3.64 -18.26 -10.90
C ALA A 430 -3.31 -16.79 -11.20
N ALA A 431 -2.13 -16.31 -10.79
CA ALA A 431 -1.65 -14.97 -11.11
C ALA A 431 -1.36 -14.83 -12.61
N GLY A 432 -0.65 -15.78 -13.23
CA GLY A 432 -0.37 -15.78 -14.66
C GLY A 432 -1.63 -15.81 -15.53
N GLU A 433 -2.61 -16.66 -15.17
CA GLU A 433 -3.91 -16.70 -15.86
C GLU A 433 -4.65 -15.35 -15.77
N ARG A 434 -4.63 -14.71 -14.59
CA ARG A 434 -5.26 -13.40 -14.39
C ARG A 434 -4.51 -12.29 -15.13
N ALA A 435 -3.18 -12.37 -15.21
CA ALA A 435 -2.36 -11.41 -15.94
C ALA A 435 -2.75 -11.33 -17.41
N PHE A 436 -2.83 -12.48 -18.10
CA PHE A 436 -3.29 -12.51 -19.49
C PHE A 436 -4.70 -11.94 -19.65
N GLN A 437 -5.63 -12.26 -18.74
CA GLN A 437 -6.99 -11.69 -18.78
C GLN A 437 -7.00 -10.16 -18.64
N LEU A 438 -6.15 -9.60 -17.78
CA LEU A 438 -6.03 -8.15 -17.66
C LEU A 438 -5.41 -7.52 -18.91
N LEU A 439 -4.39 -8.14 -19.52
CA LEU A 439 -3.81 -7.62 -20.77
C LEU A 439 -4.80 -7.70 -21.96
N GLU A 440 -5.64 -8.73 -22.00
CA GLU A 440 -6.74 -8.85 -22.98
C GLU A 440 -7.77 -7.72 -22.87
N HIS A 441 -8.07 -7.29 -21.64
CA HIS A 441 -9.10 -6.29 -21.40
C HIS A 441 -8.57 -4.86 -21.38
N GLN A 442 -7.44 -4.63 -20.71
CA GLN A 442 -6.95 -3.29 -20.41
C GLN A 442 -6.29 -2.62 -21.60
N ILE A 443 -5.71 -3.36 -22.55
CA ILE A 443 -4.96 -2.78 -23.67
C ILE A 443 -5.81 -2.88 -24.95
N ASP A 444 -6.14 -1.74 -25.53
CA ASP A 444 -6.93 -1.69 -26.76
C ASP A 444 -6.06 -1.84 -28.03
N ALA A 445 -6.69 -1.79 -29.20
CA ALA A 445 -5.98 -1.91 -30.48
C ALA A 445 -4.99 -0.76 -30.79
N ASN A 446 -5.06 0.35 -30.05
CA ASN A 446 -4.14 1.48 -30.17
C ASN A 446 -3.05 1.44 -29.09
N GLY A 447 -3.01 0.39 -28.26
CA GLY A 447 -2.05 0.26 -27.17
C GLY A 447 -2.39 1.09 -25.93
N HIS A 448 -3.43 1.92 -25.94
CA HIS A 448 -3.79 2.67 -24.75
C HIS A 448 -4.63 1.84 -23.77
N LEU A 449 -4.81 2.39 -22.56
CA LEU A 449 -5.66 1.80 -21.53
C LEU A 449 -7.01 2.56 -21.42
N PRO A 450 -8.11 2.05 -22.01
CA PRO A 450 -9.36 2.82 -22.16
C PRO A 450 -9.98 3.29 -20.83
N GLU A 451 -9.86 2.48 -19.78
CA GLU A 451 -10.37 2.82 -18.45
C GLU A 451 -9.57 3.95 -17.77
N GLU A 452 -8.37 4.25 -18.28
CA GLU A 452 -7.42 5.17 -17.65
C GLU A 452 -7.29 6.49 -18.42
N VAL A 453 -7.40 6.50 -19.74
CA VAL A 453 -7.21 7.74 -20.52
C VAL A 453 -8.29 8.80 -20.24
N GLY A 454 -9.52 8.37 -19.91
CA GLY A 454 -10.66 9.25 -19.64
C GLY A 454 -10.89 9.58 -18.17
N ARG A 455 -9.88 9.47 -17.30
CA ARG A 455 -10.06 9.64 -15.84
C ARG A 455 -10.54 11.03 -15.46
N ASN A 456 -11.09 11.13 -14.24
CA ASN A 456 -11.82 12.31 -13.74
C ASN A 456 -13.12 12.60 -14.54
N ASN A 457 -14.02 11.62 -14.61
CA ASN A 457 -15.33 11.74 -15.27
C ASN A 457 -15.28 12.10 -16.77
N GLY A 458 -14.31 11.55 -17.51
CA GLY A 458 -14.14 11.81 -18.94
C GLY A 458 -13.36 13.08 -19.26
N VAL A 459 -12.79 13.76 -18.26
CA VAL A 459 -11.97 14.96 -18.48
C VAL A 459 -10.60 14.59 -19.07
N GLY A 460 -9.94 13.54 -18.57
CA GLY A 460 -8.64 13.08 -19.04
C GLY A 460 -7.42 13.83 -18.48
N ASP A 461 -7.62 14.80 -17.58
CA ASP A 461 -6.53 15.59 -16.96
C ASP A 461 -5.55 14.75 -16.11
N TYR A 462 -5.99 13.57 -15.67
CA TYR A 462 -5.17 12.55 -15.00
C TYR A 462 -4.90 11.31 -15.85
N GLY A 463 -5.19 11.36 -17.15
CA GLY A 463 -5.19 10.17 -18.01
C GLY A 463 -3.81 9.51 -18.11
N ILE A 464 -2.78 10.28 -18.46
CA ILE A 464 -1.38 9.80 -18.51
C ILE A 464 -0.94 9.22 -17.15
N TRP A 465 -1.28 9.88 -16.05
CA TRP A 465 -0.93 9.40 -14.71
C TRP A 465 -1.57 8.05 -14.41
N TYR A 466 -2.85 7.86 -14.70
CA TYR A 466 -3.49 6.57 -14.45
C TYR A 466 -3.02 5.47 -15.41
N THR A 467 -2.60 5.82 -16.64
CA THR A 467 -1.88 4.88 -17.50
C THR A 467 -0.58 4.42 -16.84
N HIS A 468 0.24 5.33 -16.30
CA HIS A 468 1.42 4.95 -15.50
C HIS A 468 1.05 4.10 -14.28
N PHE A 469 0.01 4.51 -13.56
CA PHE A 469 -0.44 3.85 -12.34
C PHE A 469 -0.94 2.41 -12.59
N SER A 470 -1.46 2.12 -13.79
CA SER A 470 -1.82 0.76 -14.23
C SER A 470 -0.65 -0.02 -14.81
N LEU A 471 0.26 0.61 -15.55
CA LEU A 471 1.37 -0.08 -16.20
C LEU A 471 2.51 -0.46 -15.25
N LEU A 472 2.77 0.34 -14.21
CA LEU A 472 3.78 0.01 -13.20
C LEU A 472 3.56 -1.40 -12.60
N PRO A 473 2.39 -1.74 -12.01
CA PRO A 473 2.18 -3.09 -11.49
C PRO A 473 2.16 -4.16 -12.58
N LEU A 474 1.66 -3.89 -13.79
CA LEU A 474 1.67 -4.90 -14.86
C LEU A 474 3.10 -5.25 -15.31
N MET A 475 4.01 -4.26 -15.35
CA MET A 475 5.41 -4.51 -15.64
C MET A 475 6.10 -5.29 -14.52
N LEU A 476 5.85 -4.95 -13.26
CA LEU A 476 6.38 -5.72 -12.11
C LEU A 476 5.89 -7.18 -12.10
N VAL A 477 4.60 -7.39 -12.42
CA VAL A 477 4.02 -8.72 -12.60
C VAL A 477 4.72 -9.49 -13.72
N ALA A 478 5.02 -8.83 -14.84
CA ALA A 478 5.72 -9.44 -15.97
C ALA A 478 7.14 -9.89 -15.60
N GLU A 479 7.93 -9.00 -14.96
CA GLU A 479 9.28 -9.34 -14.46
C GLU A 479 9.25 -10.52 -13.49
N THR A 480 8.26 -10.55 -12.58
CA THR A 480 8.16 -11.59 -11.56
C THR A 480 7.75 -12.94 -12.16
N LEU A 481 6.83 -12.96 -13.14
CA LEU A 481 6.26 -14.20 -13.67
C LEU A 481 7.07 -14.81 -14.84
N GLU A 482 7.91 -14.03 -15.53
CA GLU A 482 8.72 -14.51 -16.65
C GLU A 482 9.60 -15.74 -16.27
N PRO A 483 10.33 -15.74 -15.13
CA PRO A 483 11.09 -16.92 -14.69
C PRO A 483 10.22 -18.16 -14.40
N HIS A 484 8.92 -17.98 -14.18
CA HIS A 484 7.94 -19.04 -13.95
C HIS A 484 7.22 -19.49 -15.24
N GLY A 485 7.67 -19.04 -16.41
CA GLY A 485 7.19 -19.50 -17.71
C GLY A 485 5.98 -18.74 -18.26
N TYR A 486 5.64 -17.58 -17.69
CA TYR A 486 4.59 -16.70 -18.20
C TYR A 486 5.22 -15.47 -18.87
N ASP A 487 5.45 -15.55 -20.17
CA ASP A 487 5.99 -14.44 -20.97
C ASP A 487 4.88 -13.42 -21.28
N LEU A 488 4.72 -12.45 -20.38
CA LEU A 488 3.81 -11.32 -20.56
C LEU A 488 4.42 -10.23 -21.45
N HIS A 489 5.76 -10.14 -21.52
CA HIS A 489 6.43 -9.07 -22.27
C HIS A 489 6.22 -9.21 -23.77
N SER A 490 6.20 -10.44 -24.28
CA SER A 490 5.97 -10.75 -25.70
C SER A 490 4.49 -11.03 -26.01
N TYR A 491 3.61 -10.99 -25.01
CA TYR A 491 2.19 -11.29 -25.21
C TYR A 491 1.50 -10.23 -26.06
N VAL A 492 0.75 -10.68 -27.06
CA VAL A 492 -0.09 -9.85 -27.92
C VAL A 492 -1.52 -10.32 -27.79
N ASN A 493 -2.41 -9.42 -27.40
CA ASN A 493 -3.80 -9.73 -27.13
C ASN A 493 -4.65 -9.90 -28.41
N ALA A 494 -5.93 -10.20 -28.26
CA ALA A 494 -6.86 -10.37 -29.39
C ALA A 494 -7.02 -9.12 -30.27
N ASN A 495 -6.68 -7.93 -29.76
CA ASN A 495 -6.71 -6.67 -30.49
C ASN A 495 -5.41 -6.39 -31.27
N GLY A 496 -4.39 -7.25 -31.13
CA GLY A 496 -3.10 -7.09 -31.80
C GLY A 496 -2.13 -6.15 -31.07
N ALA A 497 -2.36 -5.88 -29.79
CA ALA A 497 -1.52 -5.02 -28.97
C ALA A 497 -1.07 -5.71 -27.67
N GLY A 498 0.00 -5.24 -27.06
CA GLY A 498 0.54 -5.74 -25.80
C GLY A 498 1.22 -4.66 -24.96
N LEU A 499 2.00 -5.09 -23.96
CA LEU A 499 2.75 -4.17 -23.09
C LEU A 499 3.72 -3.28 -23.87
N ALA A 500 4.32 -3.79 -24.95
CA ALA A 500 5.18 -3.02 -25.84
C ALA A 500 4.47 -1.80 -26.43
N ASP A 501 3.25 -1.99 -26.94
CA ASP A 501 2.44 -0.92 -27.54
C ASP A 501 2.00 0.10 -26.49
N ALA A 502 1.62 -0.36 -25.30
CA ALA A 502 1.23 0.52 -24.20
C ALA A 502 2.38 1.38 -23.66
N VAL A 503 3.58 0.81 -23.56
CA VAL A 503 4.80 1.55 -23.19
C VAL A 503 5.19 2.54 -24.29
N ALA A 504 5.09 2.15 -25.56
CA ALA A 504 5.36 3.05 -26.69
C ALA A 504 4.41 4.25 -26.68
N GLU A 505 3.11 4.01 -26.51
CA GLU A 505 2.09 5.07 -26.52
C GLU A 505 2.28 6.07 -25.36
N VAL A 506 2.41 5.58 -24.12
CA VAL A 506 2.58 6.46 -22.96
C VAL A 506 3.91 7.21 -22.97
N SER A 507 5.00 6.59 -23.45
CA SER A 507 6.29 7.28 -23.58
C SER A 507 6.24 8.39 -24.63
N GLY A 508 5.46 8.21 -25.70
CA GLY A 508 5.14 9.26 -26.66
C GLY A 508 4.39 10.44 -26.01
N TRP A 509 3.34 10.16 -25.23
CA TRP A 509 2.60 11.21 -24.51
C TRP A 509 3.45 11.95 -23.47
N VAL A 510 4.38 11.26 -22.80
CA VAL A 510 5.29 11.90 -21.84
C VAL A 510 6.27 12.85 -22.55
N ALA A 511 6.70 12.49 -23.76
CA ALA A 511 7.63 13.27 -24.55
C ALA A 511 6.97 14.49 -25.21
N ASP A 512 5.75 14.32 -25.70
CA ASP A 512 4.91 15.38 -26.23
C ASP A 512 3.48 15.27 -25.69
N PRO A 513 3.19 15.87 -24.52
CA PRO A 513 1.84 15.81 -23.93
C PRO A 513 0.75 16.44 -24.80
N SER A 514 1.10 17.19 -25.85
CA SER A 514 0.11 17.73 -26.79
C SER A 514 -0.49 16.69 -27.72
N THR A 515 0.11 15.49 -27.81
CA THR A 515 -0.44 14.37 -28.58
C THR A 515 -1.45 13.55 -27.78
N PHE A 516 -1.65 13.83 -26.49
CA PHE A 516 -2.62 13.12 -25.66
C PHE A 516 -4.06 13.57 -25.98
N GLU A 517 -4.69 12.88 -26.94
CA GLU A 517 -5.98 13.27 -27.53
C GLU A 517 -7.19 13.16 -26.58
N TYR A 518 -7.03 12.49 -25.44
CA TYR A 518 -8.09 12.26 -24.45
C TYR A 518 -8.29 13.45 -23.50
N TYR A 519 -7.48 14.49 -23.63
CA TYR A 519 -7.63 15.73 -22.88
C TYR A 519 -7.72 16.92 -23.84
N SER A 520 -8.82 17.66 -23.74
CA SER A 520 -9.09 18.85 -24.58
C SER A 520 -8.70 20.18 -23.93
N GLY A 521 -8.12 20.13 -22.71
CA GLY A 521 -7.65 21.30 -21.98
C GLY A 521 -6.25 21.76 -22.38
N ASP A 522 -5.71 22.74 -21.66
CA ASP A 522 -4.32 23.16 -21.80
C ASP A 522 -3.42 22.06 -21.22
N VAL A 523 -2.46 21.55 -22.00
CA VAL A 523 -1.51 20.50 -21.58
C VAL A 523 -0.79 20.78 -20.26
N ALA A 524 -0.64 22.05 -19.87
CA ALA A 524 -0.10 22.43 -18.56
C ALA A 524 -1.00 21.99 -17.38
N GLY A 525 -2.26 21.63 -17.66
CA GLY A 525 -3.23 21.08 -16.72
C GLY A 525 -3.19 19.56 -16.58
N LEU A 526 -2.37 18.85 -17.36
CA LEU A 526 -2.16 17.42 -17.17
C LEU A 526 -1.37 17.16 -15.88
N ALA A 527 -1.93 16.33 -15.01
CA ALA A 527 -1.36 16.06 -13.70
C ALA A 527 -0.45 14.83 -13.72
N ASN A 528 0.62 14.91 -12.93
CA ASN A 528 1.56 13.81 -12.64
C ASN A 528 2.17 13.10 -13.87
N VAL A 529 2.33 13.80 -15.00
CA VAL A 529 2.84 13.25 -16.27
C VAL A 529 4.17 12.52 -16.08
N ARG A 530 5.12 13.15 -15.39
CA ARG A 530 6.46 12.57 -15.13
C ARG A 530 6.68 12.24 -13.66
N THR A 531 6.32 13.18 -12.81
CA THR A 531 6.51 13.12 -11.35
C THR A 531 5.21 13.45 -10.62
N ILE A 532 5.09 12.98 -9.38
CA ILE A 532 3.95 13.31 -8.53
C ILE A 532 4.01 14.77 -8.10
N ASP A 533 3.05 15.58 -8.56
CA ASP A 533 3.10 17.03 -8.52
C ASP A 533 3.15 17.61 -7.09
N TYR A 534 2.34 17.05 -6.19
CA TYR A 534 2.30 17.55 -4.81
C TYR A 534 3.59 17.22 -4.04
N LEU A 535 4.26 16.11 -4.37
CA LEU A 535 5.56 15.76 -3.79
C LEU A 535 6.66 16.65 -4.36
N ARG A 536 6.64 16.87 -5.69
CA ARG A 536 7.56 17.79 -6.35
C ARG A 536 7.45 19.21 -5.77
N ALA A 537 6.23 19.68 -5.51
CA ALA A 537 6.00 20.97 -4.86
C ALA A 537 6.56 21.04 -3.43
N ALA A 538 6.67 19.90 -2.75
CA ALA A 538 7.32 19.75 -1.44
C ALA A 538 8.83 19.48 -1.53
N GLY A 539 9.43 19.50 -2.74
CA GLY A 539 10.85 19.21 -2.95
C GLY A 539 11.20 17.73 -2.98
N ILE A 540 10.21 16.83 -2.97
CA ILE A 540 10.39 15.37 -2.98
C ILE A 540 10.25 14.88 -4.42
N ARG A 541 11.28 14.22 -4.95
CA ARG A 541 11.25 13.68 -6.31
C ARG A 541 10.74 12.24 -6.32
N ALA A 542 9.48 12.05 -6.71
CA ALA A 542 8.87 10.75 -6.99
C ALA A 542 8.28 10.72 -8.40
N HIS A 543 8.65 9.72 -9.19
CA HIS A 543 8.28 9.56 -10.59
C HIS A 543 7.04 8.69 -10.73
N SER A 544 6.15 9.05 -11.64
CA SER A 544 5.06 8.20 -12.10
C SER A 544 5.57 7.11 -13.06
N MET A 545 6.64 7.43 -13.80
CA MET A 545 7.16 6.63 -14.91
C MET A 545 8.43 5.81 -14.57
N SER A 546 8.66 5.50 -13.29
CA SER A 546 9.89 4.78 -12.88
C SER A 546 10.06 3.41 -13.55
N TYR A 547 8.97 2.77 -13.97
CA TYR A 547 8.99 1.49 -14.69
C TYR A 547 9.49 1.61 -16.13
N PHE A 548 9.75 2.81 -16.65
CA PHE A 548 10.41 2.97 -17.94
C PHE A 548 11.79 2.34 -17.98
N GLU A 549 12.42 2.09 -16.82
CA GLU A 549 13.63 1.26 -16.73
C GLU A 549 13.38 -0.18 -17.23
N LEU A 550 12.26 -0.79 -16.81
CA LEU A 550 11.81 -2.10 -17.30
C LEU A 550 11.38 -2.00 -18.77
N GLY A 551 10.64 -0.95 -19.11
CA GLY A 551 10.23 -0.67 -20.48
C GLY A 551 11.40 -0.59 -21.45
N ALA A 552 12.51 0.06 -21.08
CA ALA A 552 13.69 0.20 -21.94
C ALA A 552 14.47 -1.13 -22.08
N ASN A 553 14.44 -1.99 -21.05
CA ASN A 553 15.06 -3.31 -21.10
C ASN A 553 14.35 -4.23 -22.11
N HIS A 554 13.02 -4.21 -22.15
CA HIS A 554 12.23 -5.12 -23.01
C HIS A 554 11.84 -4.48 -24.35
N TYR A 555 11.68 -3.16 -24.40
CA TYR A 555 11.17 -2.40 -25.55
C TYR A 555 12.07 -1.20 -25.88
N PRO A 556 13.36 -1.43 -26.18
CA PRO A 556 14.33 -0.36 -26.39
C PRO A 556 13.88 0.60 -27.49
N SER A 557 13.90 1.90 -27.19
CA SER A 557 13.55 2.95 -28.15
C SER A 557 14.30 4.25 -27.84
N ALA A 558 14.61 5.02 -28.87
CA ALA A 558 15.25 6.33 -28.72
C ALA A 558 14.43 7.29 -27.84
N GLN A 559 13.11 7.09 -27.79
CA GLN A 559 12.18 7.84 -26.95
C GLN A 559 12.43 7.58 -25.47
N LEU A 560 12.50 6.31 -25.07
CA LEU A 560 12.79 5.90 -23.70
C LEU A 560 14.21 6.30 -23.30
N ASP A 561 15.20 6.07 -24.16
CA ASP A 561 16.59 6.46 -23.90
C ASP A 561 16.72 7.96 -23.60
N ALA A 562 16.02 8.81 -24.38
CA ALA A 562 16.02 10.25 -24.18
C ALA A 562 15.38 10.65 -22.84
N LEU A 563 14.23 10.03 -22.49
CA LEU A 563 13.53 10.32 -21.24
C LEU A 563 14.33 9.86 -20.01
N LEU A 564 14.93 8.67 -20.06
CA LEU A 564 15.78 8.14 -18.98
C LEU A 564 17.02 9.02 -18.78
N ALA A 565 17.67 9.44 -19.88
CA ALA A 565 18.81 10.35 -19.82
C ALA A 565 18.44 11.75 -19.28
N GLU A 566 17.23 12.24 -19.55
CA GLU A 566 16.75 13.54 -19.08
C GLU A 566 16.47 13.54 -17.57
N GLU A 567 15.81 12.50 -17.05
CA GLU A 567 15.40 12.44 -15.65
C GLU A 567 16.53 12.00 -14.69
N GLY A 568 17.43 11.15 -15.18
CA GLY A 568 18.41 10.44 -14.36
C GLY A 568 17.75 9.38 -13.45
N PRO A 569 18.42 8.97 -12.35
CA PRO A 569 17.91 7.92 -11.47
C PRO A 569 16.50 8.20 -10.92
N MET A 570 15.58 7.32 -11.30
CA MET A 570 14.18 7.40 -10.93
C MET A 570 13.87 6.59 -9.67
N THR A 571 12.81 7.04 -9.00
CA THR A 571 12.20 6.35 -7.86
C THR A 571 10.72 6.69 -7.81
N THR A 572 9.91 5.87 -7.15
CA THR A 572 8.46 6.01 -7.00
C THR A 572 8.07 5.79 -5.53
N ILE A 573 6.83 6.14 -5.18
CA ILE A 573 6.26 5.82 -3.85
C ILE A 573 5.43 4.53 -3.86
N HIS A 574 5.16 3.95 -5.03
CA HIS A 574 4.32 2.76 -5.19
C HIS A 574 5.19 1.52 -5.41
N SER A 575 5.10 0.54 -4.50
CA SER A 575 5.73 -0.79 -4.47
C SER A 575 7.23 -0.94 -4.71
N ALA A 576 7.82 -0.35 -5.75
CA ALA A 576 9.19 -0.62 -6.20
C ALA A 576 10.01 0.67 -6.40
N PRO A 577 10.36 1.42 -5.34
CA PRO A 577 11.33 2.51 -5.45
C PRO A 577 12.69 1.98 -5.95
N PHE A 578 13.48 2.82 -6.63
CA PHE A 578 14.84 2.51 -7.13
C PHE A 578 14.97 1.46 -8.25
N LEU A 579 14.04 1.39 -9.20
CA LEU A 579 14.22 0.54 -10.40
C LEU A 579 15.46 0.89 -11.24
N SER A 580 15.91 2.16 -11.25
CA SER A 580 17.19 2.53 -11.90
C SER A 580 18.38 1.80 -11.27
N LEU A 581 18.36 1.59 -9.96
CA LEU A 581 19.40 0.84 -9.26
C LEU A 581 19.33 -0.65 -9.58
N THR A 582 18.14 -1.25 -9.52
CA THR A 582 18.00 -2.71 -9.58
C THR A 582 17.91 -3.27 -11.00
N HIS A 583 17.38 -2.50 -11.94
CA HIS A 583 17.07 -2.96 -13.30
C HIS A 583 17.56 -2.02 -14.42
N GLY A 584 17.93 -0.77 -14.12
CA GLY A 584 18.27 0.21 -15.16
C GLY A 584 19.39 -0.27 -16.10
N SER A 585 19.10 -0.33 -17.40
CA SER A 585 20.02 -0.87 -18.42
C SER A 585 20.55 -2.28 -18.09
N MET A 586 19.75 -3.10 -17.42
CA MET A 586 20.10 -4.45 -16.95
C MET A 586 18.88 -5.37 -16.93
N ALA A 587 18.44 -5.79 -18.13
CA ALA A 587 17.34 -6.75 -18.31
C ALA A 587 17.61 -8.04 -17.53
N THR A 588 18.75 -8.68 -17.79
CA THR A 588 19.25 -9.82 -17.02
C THR A 588 20.47 -9.42 -16.18
N PRO A 589 20.69 -10.02 -15.00
CA PRO A 589 21.91 -9.81 -14.25
C PRO A 589 23.14 -10.19 -15.07
N ASP A 590 24.08 -9.26 -15.24
CA ASP A 590 25.40 -9.63 -15.75
C ASP A 590 26.00 -10.66 -14.79
N LEU A 591 26.54 -11.76 -15.27
CA LEU A 591 27.14 -12.79 -14.41
C LEU A 591 28.63 -12.49 -14.18
N GLU A 592 29.20 -12.99 -13.09
CA GLU A 592 30.65 -12.82 -12.86
C GLU A 592 31.45 -13.57 -13.93
N PRO A 593 32.48 -12.94 -14.52
CA PRO A 593 33.31 -13.66 -15.46
C PRO A 593 34.00 -14.82 -14.73
N LEU A 594 33.76 -16.06 -15.19
CA LEU A 594 34.45 -17.23 -14.65
C LEU A 594 35.85 -17.39 -15.25
N VAL A 595 36.11 -16.72 -16.38
CA VAL A 595 37.38 -16.76 -17.10
C VAL A 595 37.85 -15.37 -17.50
N ARG A 596 39.17 -15.20 -17.54
CA ARG A 596 39.83 -14.10 -18.24
C ARG A 596 40.34 -14.59 -19.59
N THR A 597 39.87 -13.97 -20.66
CA THR A 597 40.24 -14.36 -22.03
C THR A 597 41.39 -13.52 -22.58
N ALA A 598 42.20 -14.11 -23.46
CA ALA A 598 43.22 -13.43 -24.23
C ALA A 598 43.35 -14.10 -25.61
N VAL A 599 43.56 -13.30 -26.66
CA VAL A 599 43.72 -13.79 -28.03
C VAL A 599 45.08 -13.39 -28.61
N ASP A 600 45.72 -14.32 -29.30
CA ASP A 600 46.96 -14.14 -30.06
C ASP A 600 46.75 -14.66 -31.48
N VAL A 601 46.96 -13.79 -32.47
CA VAL A 601 46.77 -14.16 -33.88
C VAL A 601 48.09 -14.15 -34.63
N GLN A 602 48.34 -15.22 -35.39
CA GLN A 602 49.57 -15.38 -36.17
C GLN A 602 49.27 -15.85 -37.60
N CYS A 603 49.79 -15.12 -38.59
CA CYS A 603 49.77 -15.53 -39.99
C CYS A 603 50.90 -16.54 -40.27
N VAL A 604 50.56 -17.72 -40.80
CA VAL A 604 51.52 -18.79 -41.11
C VAL A 604 51.27 -19.29 -42.53
N GLY A 605 51.94 -18.64 -43.50
CA GLY A 605 51.73 -18.94 -44.93
C GLY A 605 50.30 -18.61 -45.37
N PRO A 606 49.56 -19.52 -46.03
CA PRO A 606 48.18 -19.29 -46.47
C PRO A 606 47.13 -19.54 -45.37
N ARG A 607 47.52 -19.55 -44.08
CA ARG A 607 46.64 -19.86 -42.95
C ARG A 607 46.82 -18.87 -41.83
N VAL A 608 45.74 -18.66 -41.09
CA VAL A 608 45.71 -17.87 -39.85
C VAL A 608 45.62 -18.83 -38.66
N LYS A 609 46.43 -18.60 -37.63
CA LYS A 609 46.31 -19.28 -36.34
C LYS A 609 45.77 -18.31 -35.31
N VAL A 610 44.59 -18.57 -34.80
CA VAL A 610 43.98 -17.82 -33.69
C VAL A 610 44.12 -18.66 -32.43
N ARG A 611 44.93 -18.20 -31.48
CA ARG A 611 45.06 -18.85 -30.17
C ARG A 611 44.22 -18.06 -29.18
N VAL A 612 43.29 -18.75 -28.52
CA VAL A 612 42.51 -18.20 -27.41
C VAL A 612 42.92 -18.90 -26.13
N ASP A 613 43.28 -18.10 -25.14
CA ASP A 613 43.58 -18.51 -23.78
C ASP A 613 42.40 -18.08 -22.90
N ALA A 614 41.86 -19.00 -22.11
CA ALA A 614 40.89 -18.73 -21.06
C ALA A 614 41.51 -19.15 -19.73
N THR A 615 41.83 -18.18 -18.88
CA THR A 615 42.38 -18.45 -17.54
C THR A 615 41.22 -18.45 -16.55
N SER A 616 41.02 -19.56 -15.84
CA SER A 616 40.00 -19.66 -14.79
C SER A 616 40.29 -18.62 -13.71
N ILE A 617 39.28 -17.81 -13.41
CA ILE A 617 39.27 -16.89 -12.27
C ILE A 617 38.17 -17.24 -11.27
N ALA A 618 37.48 -18.37 -11.50
CA ALA A 618 36.55 -18.95 -10.55
C ALA A 618 37.29 -19.58 -9.35
N ASP A 619 36.63 -19.65 -8.21
CA ASP A 619 37.14 -20.27 -6.98
C ASP A 619 36.96 -21.80 -6.96
N GLU A 620 36.32 -22.35 -8.00
CA GLU A 620 36.09 -23.77 -8.18
C GLU A 620 36.47 -24.25 -9.60
N PRO A 621 36.56 -25.57 -9.84
CA PRO A 621 36.80 -26.11 -11.16
C PRO A 621 35.67 -25.77 -12.14
N ILE A 622 36.02 -25.41 -13.37
CA ILE A 622 35.07 -25.05 -14.43
C ILE A 622 35.33 -25.81 -15.72
N ASP A 623 34.29 -26.05 -16.50
CA ASP A 623 34.37 -26.54 -17.86
C ASP A 623 34.40 -25.35 -18.82
N VAL A 624 35.39 -25.29 -19.71
CA VAL A 624 35.55 -24.20 -20.68
C VAL A 624 35.33 -24.72 -22.09
N THR A 625 34.35 -24.15 -22.78
CA THR A 625 34.03 -24.41 -24.18
C THR A 625 34.37 -23.21 -25.04
N PHE A 626 35.10 -23.45 -26.12
CA PHE A 626 35.44 -22.47 -27.14
C PHE A 626 34.65 -22.80 -28.40
N ASP A 627 33.82 -21.87 -28.85
CA ASP A 627 33.06 -21.99 -30.08
C ASP A 627 33.52 -20.90 -31.07
N ALA A 628 34.05 -21.34 -32.20
CA ALA A 628 34.41 -20.47 -33.31
C ALA A 628 33.63 -20.97 -34.52
N ASP A 629 32.81 -20.12 -35.16
CA ASP A 629 31.94 -20.45 -36.29
C ASP A 629 32.42 -21.68 -37.08
N SER A 630 31.79 -22.84 -36.84
CA SER A 630 32.07 -24.21 -37.36
C SER A 630 32.94 -25.18 -36.54
N ALA A 631 33.46 -24.81 -35.37
CA ALA A 631 34.28 -25.68 -34.52
C ALA A 631 34.12 -25.40 -33.02
N ILE A 632 33.53 -26.38 -32.31
CA ILE A 632 33.40 -26.38 -30.85
C ILE A 632 34.53 -27.22 -30.24
N ARG A 633 35.21 -26.69 -29.21
CA ARG A 633 36.23 -27.41 -28.44
C ARG A 633 36.06 -27.15 -26.94
N SER A 634 35.98 -28.21 -26.14
CA SER A 634 35.84 -28.09 -24.69
C SER A 634 37.09 -28.56 -23.93
N GLU A 635 37.21 -28.12 -22.69
CA GLU A 635 38.18 -28.54 -21.69
C GLU A 635 37.48 -28.61 -20.34
N GLU A 636 37.43 -29.80 -19.75
CA GLU A 636 36.68 -30.04 -18.51
C GLU A 636 37.59 -29.89 -17.29
N GLY A 637 37.01 -29.43 -16.18
CA GLY A 637 37.67 -29.39 -14.87
C GLY A 637 38.90 -28.48 -14.77
N VAL A 638 38.88 -27.34 -15.47
CA VAL A 638 39.92 -26.30 -15.40
C VAL A 638 39.94 -25.72 -13.98
N LEU A 639 41.02 -25.96 -13.24
CA LEU A 639 41.12 -25.54 -11.84
C LEU A 639 41.30 -24.01 -11.69
N PRO A 640 41.01 -23.44 -10.50
CA PRO A 640 41.27 -22.03 -10.22
C PRO A 640 42.69 -21.59 -10.59
N GLY A 641 42.79 -20.52 -11.40
CA GLY A 641 44.07 -19.98 -11.89
C GLY A 641 44.72 -20.77 -13.04
N GLU A 642 44.20 -21.95 -13.41
CA GLU A 642 44.67 -22.70 -14.57
C GLU A 642 44.12 -22.12 -15.87
N ARG A 643 44.77 -22.49 -16.99
CA ARG A 643 44.46 -21.95 -18.31
C ARG A 643 44.05 -23.07 -19.26
N ALA A 644 42.83 -22.97 -19.77
CA ALA A 644 42.42 -23.68 -20.97
C ALA A 644 42.87 -22.90 -22.21
N ARG A 645 43.41 -23.61 -23.21
CA ARG A 645 43.94 -22.98 -24.43
C ARG A 645 43.48 -23.75 -25.66
N LYS A 646 42.87 -23.06 -26.61
CA LYS A 646 42.56 -23.62 -27.93
C LYS A 646 43.22 -22.82 -29.04
N VAL A 647 43.55 -23.52 -30.12
CA VAL A 647 44.11 -22.93 -31.34
C VAL A 647 43.22 -23.31 -32.50
N PHE A 648 42.70 -22.30 -33.17
CA PHE A 648 41.92 -22.41 -34.39
C PHE A 648 42.82 -22.11 -35.59
N VAL A 649 42.66 -22.89 -36.65
CA VAL A 649 43.42 -22.73 -37.90
C VAL A 649 42.41 -22.42 -39.00
N MET A 650 42.48 -21.19 -39.51
CA MET A 650 41.47 -20.60 -40.38
C MET A 650 42.09 -20.15 -41.71
N THR A 651 41.24 -19.86 -42.70
CA THR A 651 41.67 -19.26 -43.96
C THR A 651 41.74 -17.73 -43.83
N PRO A 652 42.52 -17.03 -44.67
CA PRO A 652 42.56 -15.55 -44.68
C PRO A 652 41.22 -14.89 -45.05
N GLU A 653 40.26 -15.66 -45.56
CA GLU A 653 38.89 -15.19 -45.84
C GLU A 653 38.01 -15.17 -44.58
N GLN A 654 38.49 -15.76 -43.48
CA GLN A 654 37.91 -15.75 -42.13
C GLN A 654 38.78 -14.88 -41.19
N ALA A 655 39.33 -13.78 -41.72
CA ALA A 655 40.36 -12.97 -41.06
C ALA A 655 39.82 -12.08 -39.93
N ASP A 656 38.52 -11.90 -39.85
CA ASP A 656 37.82 -11.18 -38.81
C ASP A 656 36.70 -12.07 -38.27
N GLY A 657 36.59 -12.17 -36.96
CA GLY A 657 35.57 -13.01 -36.36
C GLY A 657 35.54 -12.96 -34.84
N THR A 658 34.60 -13.72 -34.29
CA THR A 658 34.39 -13.89 -32.87
C THR A 658 34.66 -15.35 -32.47
N ILE A 659 35.10 -15.53 -31.23
CA ILE A 659 35.15 -16.84 -30.58
C ILE A 659 34.41 -16.70 -29.26
N GLU A 660 33.34 -17.46 -29.10
CA GLU A 660 32.60 -17.54 -27.85
C GLU A 660 33.35 -18.46 -26.89
N VAL A 661 33.62 -17.98 -25.68
CA VAL A 661 34.26 -18.75 -24.62
C VAL A 661 33.25 -18.90 -23.48
N THR A 662 32.62 -20.06 -23.41
CA THR A 662 31.65 -20.41 -22.36
C THR A 662 32.34 -21.18 -21.26
N ALA A 663 32.40 -20.59 -20.08
CA ALA A 663 32.82 -21.27 -18.85
C ALA A 663 31.58 -21.74 -18.08
N ARG A 664 31.63 -22.93 -17.50
CA ARG A 664 30.52 -23.52 -16.73
C ARG A 664 31.03 -24.15 -15.43
N THR A 665 30.40 -23.83 -14.33
CA THR A 665 30.63 -24.44 -13.00
C THR A 665 29.91 -25.78 -12.87
N ALA A 666 30.23 -26.54 -11.82
CA ALA A 666 29.68 -27.88 -11.61
C ALA A 666 28.17 -27.90 -11.32
N ASP A 667 27.63 -26.81 -10.76
CA ASP A 667 26.19 -26.61 -10.52
C ASP A 667 25.41 -26.19 -11.78
N GLY A 668 26.11 -26.01 -12.91
CA GLY A 668 25.53 -25.70 -14.21
C GLY A 668 25.47 -24.23 -14.55
N HIS A 669 25.91 -23.32 -13.66
CA HIS A 669 26.01 -21.90 -13.95
C HIS A 669 27.05 -21.65 -15.07
N ALA A 670 26.66 -20.90 -16.10
CA ALA A 670 27.50 -20.69 -17.29
C ALA A 670 27.60 -19.22 -17.67
N VAL A 671 28.81 -18.80 -18.00
CA VAL A 671 29.14 -17.44 -18.41
C VAL A 671 29.90 -17.49 -19.73
N THR A 672 29.41 -16.73 -20.71
CA THR A 672 29.98 -16.68 -22.05
C THR A 672 30.66 -15.33 -22.28
N ALA A 673 31.92 -15.38 -22.72
CA ALA A 673 32.69 -14.22 -23.12
C ALA A 673 32.99 -14.27 -24.62
N THR A 674 32.58 -13.25 -25.36
CA THR A 674 32.92 -13.08 -26.77
C THR A 674 34.34 -12.53 -26.92
N VAL A 675 35.19 -13.23 -27.66
CA VAL A 675 36.55 -12.81 -27.99
C VAL A 675 36.63 -12.41 -29.45
N GLU A 676 36.72 -11.11 -29.70
CA GLU A 676 36.93 -10.57 -31.04
C GLU A 676 38.40 -10.63 -31.46
N TYR A 677 38.65 -10.92 -32.73
CA TYR A 677 39.98 -10.84 -33.32
C TYR A 677 39.93 -10.28 -34.75
N ASP A 678 40.94 -9.47 -35.08
CA ASP A 678 41.15 -8.90 -36.41
C ASP A 678 42.54 -9.29 -36.91
N VAL A 679 42.61 -9.68 -38.19
CA VAL A 679 43.81 -10.22 -38.80
C VAL A 679 44.14 -9.51 -40.10
N VAL A 680 45.20 -8.69 -40.04
CA VAL A 680 45.84 -8.14 -41.24
C VAL A 680 47.06 -8.98 -41.61
N CYS A 681 46.85 -10.06 -42.38
CA CYS A 681 47.97 -10.82 -42.98
C CYS A 681 48.51 -10.07 -44.22
N ARG A 682 49.80 -9.74 -44.22
CA ARG A 682 50.49 -9.13 -45.39
C ARG A 682 51.13 -10.15 -46.31
#